data_AF-A0A932WHL6-F1
#
_entry.id   AF-A0A932WHL6-F1
#
_cell.length_a   1.000
_cell.length_b   1.000
_cell.length_c   1.000
_cell.angle_alpha   90.00
_cell.angle_beta   90.00
_cell.angle_gamma   90.00
#
_symmetry.space_group_name_H-M   'P 1'
#
loop_
_entity.id
_entity.type
_entity.pdbx_description
1 polymer ?
#
loop_
_entity_poly.entity_id
_entity_poly.type
_entity_poly.pdbx_seq_one_letter_code
_entity_poly.pdbx_strand_id
1 'polypeptide(L)'
;MSVRRSTALMLAGLATFFVVVLWSSAIIAGAQDIGVYASIGEEMRQIVIGAKSTVTQGYYPPLASMLFLLLQANPFHLPFATAWVLLLFLMVAATVYCLHLVGDGEGAVAFPFLLALAALLLGADVVLAREAVVVLLPLVLSARAWARKRYDWSMASFAVAASLAPAAFLLVPMAALLLPRTDRWRAVRAFLLSLGICLIIPWVLLGSQGMGKIVVSLLHVPPVLSSFGPTDVGGSWLTGVRVASIVILVIIGAMSVFPVASLSRRVRVPPRICVLGMICIAGLLLRLSLAPLPGNGGDMQIEKGWAHSAVGLGIVPSYGRQLDGVMLPNYPPLSMEIFAFTGHAYRLLVSPTYRMDLPAYHVFIKLPGIIADILTSILLYILLRRTRGASTALIGAFIYTVHPAVLYDSAVWGQTDAVYTLFVVGCLVAITSERILLAGALLAAALLTKTQGIFLLPLVAVLLLFHPRWVTRFFAAATVTASVIVSPFWLAGAGGIVLRVYRDSVGYYTAVTMNAYNLWWAFFPGSAGHSDLDRLADILPYRWIGYCLFAISAIVVLLLLQPSVWRKVTDPKRSFLLFPIAALLAYAFFLFLTEMHERYLFPAMALGLPLLFTGIVGAALYTLVSIGYLLNLLGTVSFEAWDRALFAALPSLARIVAVVHIIVFVLCVLEVGRLSGRFSLESALSCLRWLSRRLVPAPLSSRPKNVRADAPAAAKRPRRDRYVRTNAV
;
A
#
# COMPACT_ATOMS: atom_id res chain seq x y z
N MET A 1 -46.30 19.21 1.00
CA MET A 1 -47.03 18.36 1.98
C MET A 1 -46.53 18.67 3.39
N SER A 2 -47.38 18.64 4.41
CA SER A 2 -46.88 18.69 5.80
C SER A 2 -46.05 17.45 6.12
N VAL A 3 -45.00 17.58 6.92
CA VAL A 3 -44.07 16.48 7.29
C VAL A 3 -44.83 15.24 7.78
N ARG A 4 -45.89 15.43 8.58
CA ARG A 4 -46.76 14.35 9.06
C ARG A 4 -47.48 13.58 7.95
N ARG A 5 -47.97 14.26 6.91
CA ARG A 5 -48.63 13.60 5.76
C ARG A 5 -47.62 12.81 4.92
N SER A 6 -46.40 13.30 4.76
CA SER A 6 -45.34 12.61 4.01
C SER A 6 -44.87 11.34 4.72
N THR A 7 -44.68 11.39 6.04
CA THR A 7 -44.32 10.20 6.82
C THR A 7 -45.42 9.14 6.80
N ALA A 8 -46.69 9.53 6.91
CA ALA A 8 -47.81 8.60 6.84
C ALA A 8 -47.88 7.87 5.47
N LEU A 9 -47.66 8.58 4.36
CA LEU A 9 -47.65 7.96 3.03
C LEU A 9 -46.42 7.06 2.80
N MET A 10 -45.25 7.39 3.36
CA MET A 10 -44.08 6.50 3.32
C MET A 10 -44.35 5.19 4.06
N LEU A 11 -44.95 5.26 5.26
CA LEU A 11 -45.33 4.08 6.04
C LEU A 11 -46.41 3.26 5.33
N ALA A 12 -47.40 3.91 4.72
CA ALA A 12 -48.41 3.24 3.91
C ALA A 12 -47.78 2.50 2.73
N GLY A 13 -46.85 3.12 2.00
CA GLY A 13 -46.14 2.48 0.90
C GLY A 13 -45.31 1.28 1.35
N LEU A 14 -44.57 1.39 2.46
CA LEU A 14 -43.83 0.26 3.03
C LEU A 14 -44.75 -0.87 3.49
N ALA A 15 -45.90 -0.55 4.08
CA ALA A 15 -46.90 -1.54 4.46
C ALA A 15 -47.50 -2.24 3.23
N THR A 16 -47.83 -1.50 2.18
CA THR A 16 -48.30 -2.08 0.91
C THR A 16 -47.25 -3.00 0.28
N PHE A 17 -46.00 -2.56 0.21
CA PHE A 17 -44.91 -3.40 -0.27
C PHE A 17 -44.76 -4.66 0.58
N PHE A 18 -44.80 -4.55 1.91
CA PHE A 18 -44.71 -5.69 2.82
C PHE A 18 -45.83 -6.71 2.58
N VAL A 19 -47.07 -6.24 2.42
CA VAL A 19 -48.21 -7.11 2.09
C VAL A 19 -47.99 -7.85 0.78
N VAL A 20 -47.52 -7.16 -0.26
CA VAL A 20 -47.24 -7.79 -1.57
C VAL A 20 -46.12 -8.83 -1.45
N VAL A 21 -45.02 -8.52 -0.76
CA VAL A 21 -43.91 -9.47 -0.56
C VAL A 21 -44.38 -10.71 0.24
N LEU A 22 -45.17 -10.52 1.30
CA LEU A 22 -45.73 -11.63 2.07
C LEU A 22 -46.69 -12.47 1.25
N TRP A 23 -47.58 -11.84 0.47
CA TRP A 23 -48.53 -12.55 -0.39
C TRP A 23 -47.82 -13.36 -1.48
N SER A 24 -46.69 -12.85 -1.98
CA SER A 24 -45.86 -13.54 -2.97
C SER A 24 -44.82 -14.51 -2.39
N SER A 25 -44.78 -14.72 -1.07
CA SER A 25 -43.74 -15.52 -0.42
C SER A 25 -43.64 -16.96 -0.94
N ALA A 26 -44.77 -17.60 -1.23
CA ALA A 26 -44.80 -18.94 -1.82
C ALA A 26 -44.25 -18.99 -3.26
N ILE A 27 -44.55 -17.95 -4.05
CA ILE A 27 -44.03 -17.81 -5.43
C ILE A 27 -42.52 -17.59 -5.40
N ILE A 28 -42.04 -16.71 -4.50
CA ILE A 28 -40.61 -16.46 -4.30
C ILE A 28 -39.91 -17.74 -3.87
N ALA A 29 -40.47 -18.50 -2.92
CA ALA A 29 -39.90 -19.75 -2.46
C ALA A 29 -39.79 -20.82 -3.57
N GLY A 30 -40.71 -20.82 -4.54
CA GLY A 30 -40.70 -21.72 -5.70
C GLY A 30 -39.81 -21.26 -6.85
N ALA A 31 -39.21 -20.07 -6.79
CA ALA A 31 -38.39 -19.54 -7.87
C ALA A 31 -37.01 -20.23 -7.93
N GLN A 32 -36.59 -20.57 -9.15
CA GLN A 32 -35.31 -21.26 -9.41
C GLN A 32 -34.11 -20.50 -8.82
N ASP A 33 -34.08 -19.18 -8.97
CA ASP A 33 -32.98 -18.32 -8.50
C ASP A 33 -32.79 -18.39 -6.98
N ILE A 34 -33.87 -18.53 -6.19
CA ILE A 34 -33.79 -18.67 -4.73
C ILE A 34 -33.10 -19.97 -4.34
N GLY A 35 -33.38 -21.07 -5.06
CA GLY A 35 -32.67 -22.33 -4.88
C GLY A 35 -31.18 -22.21 -5.19
N VAL A 36 -30.84 -21.47 -6.25
CA VAL A 36 -29.43 -21.19 -6.62
C VAL A 36 -28.74 -20.38 -5.52
N TYR A 37 -29.35 -19.30 -5.02
CA TYR A 37 -28.77 -18.49 -3.95
C TYR A 37 -28.59 -19.26 -2.65
N ALA A 38 -29.56 -20.10 -2.29
CA ALA A 38 -29.45 -20.99 -1.13
C ALA A 38 -28.28 -21.97 -1.26
N SER A 39 -28.12 -22.57 -2.44
CA SER A 39 -26.99 -23.48 -2.71
C SER A 39 -25.62 -22.80 -2.65
N ILE A 40 -25.53 -21.56 -3.15
CA ILE A 40 -24.30 -20.74 -3.04
C ILE A 40 -24.03 -20.40 -1.57
N GLY A 41 -25.05 -20.01 -0.81
CA GLY A 41 -24.92 -19.73 0.62
C GLY A 41 -24.42 -20.94 1.40
N GLU A 42 -24.93 -22.14 1.10
CA GLU A 42 -24.47 -23.38 1.72
C GLU A 42 -23.06 -23.75 1.27
N GLU A 43 -22.73 -23.60 0.00
CA GLU A 43 -21.38 -23.81 -0.53
C GLU A 43 -20.35 -22.89 0.15
N MET A 44 -20.69 -21.61 0.33
CA MET A 44 -19.86 -20.66 1.07
C MET A 44 -19.70 -21.08 2.52
N ARG A 45 -20.74 -21.59 3.16
CA ARG A 45 -20.68 -22.09 4.53
C ARG A 45 -19.67 -23.24 4.63
N GLN A 46 -19.75 -24.21 3.71
CA GLN A 46 -18.82 -25.34 3.63
C GLN A 46 -17.37 -24.90 3.36
N ILE A 47 -17.17 -23.86 2.53
CA ILE A 47 -15.85 -23.28 2.28
C ILE A 47 -15.29 -22.58 3.53
N VAL A 48 -16.11 -21.80 4.23
CA VAL A 48 -15.70 -21.04 5.43
C VAL A 48 -15.32 -21.97 6.57
N ILE A 49 -16.01 -23.10 6.73
CA ILE A 49 -15.68 -24.12 7.74
C ILE A 49 -14.60 -25.11 7.28
N GLY A 50 -14.08 -24.97 6.05
CA GLY A 50 -13.01 -25.80 5.51
C GLY A 50 -13.43 -27.17 4.97
N ALA A 51 -14.73 -27.46 4.89
CA ALA A 51 -15.28 -28.72 4.38
C ALA A 51 -15.30 -28.82 2.84
N LYS A 52 -15.17 -27.69 2.12
CA LYS A 52 -15.13 -27.66 0.64
C LYS A 52 -14.01 -26.76 0.09
N SER A 53 -13.37 -27.21 -0.98
CA SER A 53 -12.20 -26.52 -1.58
C SER A 53 -12.52 -25.68 -2.82
N THR A 54 -13.68 -25.84 -3.45
CA THR A 54 -14.04 -25.17 -4.71
C THR A 54 -15.45 -24.60 -4.70
N VAL A 55 -15.65 -23.51 -5.45
CA VAL A 55 -16.97 -22.95 -5.76
C VAL A 55 -17.45 -23.60 -7.06
N THR A 56 -18.63 -24.20 -7.04
CA THR A 56 -19.17 -24.99 -8.14
C THR A 56 -20.40 -24.35 -8.77
N GLN A 57 -21.11 -23.47 -8.04
CA GLN A 57 -22.34 -22.83 -8.51
C GLN A 57 -22.15 -21.31 -8.63
N GLY A 58 -22.28 -20.77 -9.86
CA GLY A 58 -22.57 -19.36 -10.15
C GLY A 58 -21.49 -18.30 -9.81
N TYR A 59 -21.23 -17.41 -10.78
CA TYR A 59 -20.28 -16.30 -10.63
C TYR A 59 -20.93 -15.08 -9.95
N TYR A 60 -20.96 -15.04 -8.62
CA TYR A 60 -21.40 -13.87 -7.86
C TYR A 60 -20.24 -13.16 -7.16
N PRO A 61 -20.26 -11.82 -7.06
CA PRO A 61 -19.23 -11.08 -6.33
C PRO A 61 -19.15 -11.45 -4.84
N PRO A 62 -18.04 -11.13 -4.17
CA PRO A 62 -17.88 -11.42 -2.75
C PRO A 62 -18.98 -10.88 -1.86
N LEU A 63 -19.49 -9.67 -2.14
CA LEU A 63 -20.53 -9.06 -1.32
C LEU A 63 -21.88 -9.78 -1.45
N ALA A 64 -22.25 -10.20 -2.66
CA ALA A 64 -23.46 -10.99 -2.91
C ALA A 64 -23.33 -12.41 -2.32
N SER A 65 -22.18 -13.06 -2.49
CA SER A 65 -21.93 -14.39 -1.93
C SER A 65 -21.96 -14.39 -0.40
N MET A 66 -21.41 -13.36 0.23
CA MET A 66 -21.52 -13.13 1.68
C MET A 66 -22.96 -12.94 2.13
N LEU A 67 -23.75 -12.18 1.38
CA LEU A 67 -25.17 -11.98 1.68
C LEU A 67 -25.93 -13.31 1.69
N PHE A 68 -25.71 -14.16 0.69
CA PHE A 68 -26.33 -15.48 0.62
C PHE A 68 -25.88 -16.39 1.77
N LEU A 69 -24.60 -16.36 2.14
CA LEU A 69 -24.10 -17.06 3.33
C LEU A 69 -24.84 -16.61 4.59
N LEU A 70 -25.02 -15.30 4.79
CA LEU A 70 -25.70 -14.77 5.98
C LEU A 70 -27.18 -15.16 6.04
N LEU A 71 -27.85 -15.20 4.89
CA LEU A 71 -29.23 -15.69 4.80
C LEU A 71 -29.33 -17.18 5.08
N GLN A 72 -28.38 -17.97 4.61
CA GLN A 72 -28.32 -19.41 4.85
C GLN A 72 -27.99 -19.74 6.32
N ALA A 73 -27.03 -19.02 6.90
CA ALA A 73 -26.56 -19.20 8.27
C ALA A 73 -27.33 -18.35 9.30
N ASN A 74 -28.54 -17.89 8.95
CA ASN A 74 -29.29 -16.96 9.78
C ASN A 74 -29.57 -17.56 11.19
N PRO A 75 -29.45 -16.75 12.27
CA PRO A 75 -29.52 -17.25 13.65
C PRO A 75 -30.93 -17.68 14.08
N PHE A 76 -31.95 -17.36 13.27
CA PHE A 76 -33.34 -17.69 13.54
C PHE A 76 -33.76 -19.00 12.86
N HIS A 77 -32.84 -19.69 12.18
CA HIS A 77 -33.08 -20.93 11.44
C HIS A 77 -34.26 -20.86 10.46
N LEU A 78 -34.50 -19.66 9.91
CA LEU A 78 -35.56 -19.44 8.94
C LEU A 78 -35.18 -20.12 7.61
N PRO A 79 -36.17 -20.66 6.86
CA PRO A 79 -35.94 -21.08 5.48
C PRO A 79 -35.33 -19.93 4.66
N PHE A 80 -34.43 -20.26 3.73
CA PHE A 80 -33.70 -19.24 2.95
C PHE A 80 -34.64 -18.26 2.25
N ALA A 81 -35.73 -18.74 1.65
CA ALA A 81 -36.75 -17.90 1.00
C ALA A 81 -37.41 -16.89 1.97
N THR A 82 -37.66 -17.31 3.22
CA THR A 82 -38.22 -16.43 4.26
C THR A 82 -37.19 -15.38 4.70
N ALA A 83 -35.93 -15.78 4.87
CA ALA A 83 -34.84 -14.85 5.17
C ALA A 83 -34.63 -13.84 4.03
N TRP A 84 -34.75 -14.28 2.77
CA TRP A 84 -34.69 -13.44 1.57
C TRP A 84 -35.79 -12.37 1.57
N VAL A 85 -37.05 -12.78 1.81
CA VAL A 85 -38.20 -11.87 1.92
C VAL A 85 -37.98 -10.80 3.00
N LEU A 86 -37.48 -11.19 4.16
CA LEU A 86 -37.18 -10.25 5.26
C LEU A 86 -36.07 -9.28 4.87
N LEU A 87 -35.02 -9.76 4.21
CA LEU A 87 -33.95 -8.91 3.70
C LEU A 87 -34.48 -7.85 2.73
N LEU A 88 -35.32 -8.24 1.77
CA LEU A 88 -35.91 -7.30 0.80
C LEU A 88 -36.71 -6.20 1.51
N PHE A 89 -37.52 -6.57 2.49
CA PHE A 89 -38.28 -5.60 3.28
C PHE A 89 -37.35 -4.61 4.00
N LEU A 90 -36.33 -5.11 4.69
CA LEU A 90 -35.36 -4.27 5.41
C LEU A 90 -34.59 -3.36 4.46
N MET A 91 -34.14 -3.87 3.31
CA MET A 91 -33.39 -3.08 2.34
C MET A 91 -34.25 -2.02 1.64
N VAL A 92 -35.53 -2.31 1.37
CA VAL A 92 -36.48 -1.32 0.83
C VAL A 92 -36.78 -0.24 1.87
N ALA A 93 -37.01 -0.63 3.13
CA ALA A 93 -37.19 0.33 4.22
C ALA A 93 -35.97 1.24 4.42
N ALA A 94 -34.76 0.66 4.40
CA ALA A 94 -33.51 1.41 4.46
C ALA A 94 -33.36 2.35 3.25
N THR A 95 -33.72 1.91 2.05
CA THR A 95 -33.68 2.72 0.83
C THR A 95 -34.64 3.91 0.91
N VAL A 96 -35.88 3.69 1.37
CA VAL A 96 -36.88 4.74 1.60
C VAL A 96 -36.39 5.76 2.63
N TYR A 97 -35.79 5.30 3.72
CA TYR A 97 -35.20 6.16 4.74
C TYR A 97 -34.03 7.00 4.17
N CYS A 98 -33.14 6.38 3.40
CA CYS A 98 -32.03 7.07 2.75
C CYS A 98 -32.50 8.10 1.72
N LEU A 99 -33.53 7.79 0.92
CA LEU A 99 -34.13 8.75 -0.02
C LEU A 99 -34.69 9.97 0.72
N HIS A 100 -35.35 9.75 1.86
CA HIS A 100 -35.81 10.83 2.72
C HIS A 100 -34.66 11.70 3.25
N LEU A 101 -33.57 11.10 3.74
CA LEU A 101 -32.38 11.81 4.22
C LEU A 101 -31.66 12.60 3.12
N VAL A 102 -31.77 12.15 1.87
CA VAL A 102 -31.22 12.82 0.68
C VAL A 102 -32.08 14.02 0.24
N GLY A 103 -33.23 14.23 0.89
CA GLY A 103 -34.17 15.30 0.57
C GLY A 103 -35.15 14.91 -0.54
N ASP A 104 -35.26 13.62 -0.86
CA ASP A 104 -36.12 13.09 -1.91
C ASP A 104 -37.41 12.48 -1.37
N GLY A 105 -38.25 13.31 -0.74
CA GLY A 105 -39.49 12.88 -0.12
C GLY A 105 -40.51 12.25 -1.09
N GLU A 106 -40.56 12.70 -2.34
CA GLU A 106 -41.43 12.12 -3.37
C GLU A 106 -40.99 10.70 -3.75
N GLY A 107 -39.68 10.48 -3.93
CA GLY A 107 -39.15 9.15 -4.21
C GLY A 107 -39.32 8.21 -3.03
N ALA A 108 -39.12 8.71 -1.81
CA ALA A 108 -39.33 7.94 -0.59
C ALA A 108 -40.79 7.46 -0.44
N VAL A 109 -41.77 8.24 -0.91
CA VAL A 109 -43.18 7.84 -0.94
C VAL A 109 -43.47 6.89 -2.11
N ALA A 110 -43.08 7.26 -3.34
CA ALA A 110 -43.48 6.55 -4.55
C ALA A 110 -42.77 5.20 -4.74
N PHE A 111 -41.49 5.10 -4.34
CA PHE A 111 -40.66 3.93 -4.61
C PHE A 111 -41.24 2.59 -4.11
N PRO A 112 -41.69 2.44 -2.85
CA PRO A 112 -42.23 1.17 -2.38
C PRO A 112 -43.54 0.78 -3.09
N PHE A 113 -44.38 1.75 -3.47
CA PHE A 113 -45.58 1.49 -4.28
C PHE A 113 -45.24 1.04 -5.70
N LEU A 114 -44.26 1.69 -6.35
CA LEU A 114 -43.83 1.31 -7.69
C LEU A 114 -43.19 -0.07 -7.72
N LEU A 115 -42.40 -0.42 -6.70
CA LEU A 115 -41.79 -1.74 -6.59
C LEU A 115 -42.85 -2.82 -6.32
N ALA A 116 -43.85 -2.52 -5.47
CA ALA A 116 -44.98 -3.41 -5.23
C ALA A 116 -45.82 -3.62 -6.50
N LEU A 117 -46.12 -2.54 -7.23
CA LEU A 117 -46.84 -2.58 -8.49
C LEU A 117 -46.06 -3.37 -9.56
N ALA A 118 -44.74 -3.16 -9.66
CA ALA A 118 -43.89 -3.92 -10.58
C ALA A 118 -43.93 -5.42 -10.27
N ALA A 119 -43.87 -5.81 -8.99
CA ALA A 119 -43.99 -7.20 -8.59
C ALA A 119 -45.36 -7.81 -8.95
N LEU A 120 -46.44 -7.03 -8.84
CA LEU A 120 -47.78 -7.48 -9.22
C LEU A 120 -47.97 -7.61 -10.74
N LEU A 121 -47.38 -6.69 -11.52
CA LEU A 121 -47.56 -6.64 -12.98
C LEU A 121 -46.63 -7.60 -13.73
N LEU A 122 -45.37 -7.71 -13.29
CA LEU A 122 -44.33 -8.48 -13.98
C LEU A 122 -44.12 -9.87 -13.37
N GLY A 123 -44.70 -10.15 -12.21
CA GLY A 123 -44.49 -11.37 -11.45
C GLY A 123 -43.44 -11.21 -10.34
N ALA A 124 -43.73 -11.77 -9.18
CA ALA A 124 -42.84 -11.70 -8.02
C ALA A 124 -41.60 -12.60 -8.16
N ASP A 125 -41.68 -13.67 -8.94
CA ASP A 125 -40.55 -14.50 -9.35
C ASP A 125 -39.56 -13.72 -10.24
N VAL A 126 -40.06 -12.84 -11.10
CA VAL A 126 -39.21 -12.00 -11.97
C VAL A 126 -38.61 -10.81 -11.21
N VAL A 127 -39.39 -10.18 -10.32
CA VAL A 127 -38.99 -8.92 -9.68
C VAL A 127 -38.38 -9.12 -8.30
N LEU A 128 -38.98 -9.97 -7.45
CA LEU A 128 -38.61 -10.09 -6.04
C LEU A 128 -37.69 -11.28 -5.77
N ALA A 129 -37.75 -12.35 -6.58
CA ALA A 129 -36.91 -13.51 -6.38
C ALA A 129 -35.50 -13.40 -6.97
N ARG A 130 -35.17 -12.29 -7.66
CA ARG A 130 -33.87 -12.07 -8.32
C ARG A 130 -32.93 -11.18 -7.50
N GLU A 131 -31.64 -11.51 -7.48
CA GLU A 131 -30.58 -10.68 -6.89
C GLU A 131 -30.52 -9.28 -7.50
N ALA A 132 -30.95 -9.13 -8.76
CA ALA A 132 -31.05 -7.84 -9.43
C ALA A 132 -31.84 -6.78 -8.65
N VAL A 133 -32.84 -7.17 -7.84
CA VAL A 133 -33.59 -6.22 -7.01
C VAL A 133 -32.72 -5.63 -5.89
N VAL A 134 -31.81 -6.44 -5.33
CA VAL A 134 -30.86 -6.03 -4.28
C VAL A 134 -29.81 -5.07 -4.84
N VAL A 135 -29.44 -5.21 -6.12
CA VAL A 135 -28.58 -4.27 -6.87
C VAL A 135 -29.34 -2.99 -7.24
N LEU A 136 -30.62 -3.11 -7.62
CA LEU A 136 -31.45 -2.00 -8.04
C LEU A 136 -31.62 -0.95 -6.94
N LEU A 137 -31.76 -1.37 -5.68
CA LEU A 137 -31.96 -0.48 -4.54
C LEU A 137 -30.86 0.59 -4.38
N PRO A 138 -29.56 0.22 -4.27
CA PRO A 138 -28.48 1.21 -4.23
C PRO A 138 -28.32 1.99 -5.55
N LEU A 139 -28.70 1.44 -6.70
CA LEU A 139 -28.71 2.19 -7.98
C LEU A 139 -29.77 3.29 -8.00
N VAL A 140 -30.99 3.00 -7.53
CA VAL A 140 -32.05 4.00 -7.40
C VAL A 140 -31.65 5.09 -6.44
N LEU A 141 -31.12 4.73 -5.27
CA LEU A 141 -30.59 5.71 -4.31
C LEU A 141 -29.47 6.56 -4.94
N SER A 142 -28.59 5.94 -5.72
CA SER A 142 -27.53 6.64 -6.43
C SER A 142 -28.08 7.67 -7.42
N ALA A 143 -29.03 7.28 -8.27
CA ALA A 143 -29.63 8.13 -9.28
C ALA A 143 -30.42 9.30 -8.65
N ARG A 144 -31.18 9.04 -7.59
CA ARG A 144 -31.97 10.07 -6.90
C ARG A 144 -31.09 11.03 -6.11
N ALA A 145 -30.02 10.54 -5.47
CA ALA A 145 -29.01 11.40 -4.84
C ALA A 145 -28.27 12.27 -5.84
N TRP A 146 -27.98 11.73 -7.02
CA TRP A 146 -27.39 12.49 -8.13
C TRP A 146 -28.32 13.62 -8.59
N ALA A 147 -29.61 13.35 -8.79
CA ALA A 147 -30.60 14.35 -9.16
C ALA A 147 -30.73 15.49 -8.12
N ARG A 148 -30.49 15.18 -6.84
CA ARG A 148 -30.45 16.15 -5.74
C ARG A 148 -29.09 16.81 -5.53
N LYS A 149 -28.14 16.62 -6.46
CA LYS A 149 -26.76 17.14 -6.40
C LYS A 149 -25.97 16.67 -5.17
N ARG A 150 -26.35 15.53 -4.58
CA ARG A 150 -25.63 14.86 -3.48
C ARG A 150 -24.72 13.78 -4.04
N TYR A 151 -23.65 14.22 -4.70
CA TYR A 151 -22.74 13.37 -5.47
C TYR A 151 -21.93 12.39 -4.61
N ASP A 152 -21.65 12.73 -3.37
CA ASP A 152 -21.01 11.86 -2.39
C ASP A 152 -21.90 10.65 -2.03
N TRP A 153 -23.17 10.88 -1.71
CA TRP A 153 -24.12 9.81 -1.44
C TRP A 153 -24.43 8.99 -2.68
N SER A 154 -24.52 9.64 -3.84
CA SER A 154 -24.69 8.95 -5.12
C SER A 154 -23.55 7.97 -5.38
N MET A 155 -22.31 8.44 -5.26
CA MET A 155 -21.13 7.60 -5.51
C MET A 155 -20.89 6.56 -4.44
N ALA A 156 -21.24 6.83 -3.17
CA ALA A 156 -21.24 5.82 -2.12
C ALA A 156 -22.21 4.67 -2.43
N SER A 157 -23.46 4.97 -2.77
CA SER A 157 -24.47 3.96 -3.11
C SER A 157 -24.13 3.21 -4.39
N PHE A 158 -23.56 3.91 -5.38
CA PHE A 158 -23.11 3.28 -6.61
C PHE A 158 -21.98 2.27 -6.40
N ALA A 159 -21.04 2.53 -5.47
CA ALA A 159 -20.00 1.57 -5.10
C ALA A 159 -20.58 0.29 -4.49
N VAL A 160 -21.66 0.41 -3.69
CA VAL A 160 -22.38 -0.75 -3.13
C VAL A 160 -23.01 -1.56 -4.24
N ALA A 161 -23.71 -0.90 -5.19
CA ALA A 161 -24.30 -1.57 -6.35
C ALA A 161 -23.25 -2.31 -7.20
N ALA A 162 -22.12 -1.67 -7.49
CA ALA A 162 -21.02 -2.26 -8.25
C ALA A 162 -20.36 -3.44 -7.54
N SER A 163 -20.38 -3.43 -6.20
CA SER A 163 -19.85 -4.55 -5.40
C SER A 163 -20.82 -5.74 -5.33
N LEU A 164 -22.12 -5.52 -5.54
CA LEU A 164 -23.13 -6.58 -5.64
C LEU A 164 -23.19 -7.18 -7.06
N ALA A 165 -23.07 -6.34 -8.09
CA ALA A 165 -23.04 -6.77 -9.49
C ALA A 165 -21.94 -6.02 -10.28
N PRO A 166 -20.91 -6.73 -10.82
CA PRO A 166 -19.75 -6.07 -11.42
C PRO A 166 -20.09 -5.29 -12.69
N ALA A 167 -21.19 -5.64 -13.37
CA ALA A 167 -21.69 -4.92 -14.54
C ALA A 167 -21.91 -3.42 -14.25
N ALA A 168 -22.21 -3.03 -13.00
CA ALA A 168 -22.37 -1.62 -12.67
C ALA A 168 -21.03 -0.83 -12.70
N PHE A 169 -19.86 -1.49 -12.64
CA PHE A 169 -18.56 -0.80 -12.83
C PHE A 169 -18.42 -0.16 -14.21
N LEU A 170 -19.13 -0.67 -15.23
CA LEU A 170 -19.12 -0.10 -16.58
C LEU A 170 -19.66 1.34 -16.62
N LEU A 171 -20.44 1.74 -15.61
CA LEU A 171 -21.01 3.09 -15.51
C LEU A 171 -20.09 4.07 -14.75
N VAL A 172 -19.00 3.60 -14.12
CA VAL A 172 -18.06 4.43 -13.33
C VAL A 172 -17.40 5.53 -14.19
N PRO A 173 -16.87 5.24 -15.40
CA PRO A 173 -16.22 6.28 -16.21
C PRO A 173 -17.21 7.39 -16.60
N MET A 174 -18.45 7.01 -16.92
CA MET A 174 -19.51 7.95 -17.27
C MET A 174 -19.90 8.82 -16.07
N ALA A 175 -20.09 8.23 -14.89
CA ALA A 175 -20.36 8.97 -13.66
C ALA A 175 -19.22 9.95 -13.31
N ALA A 176 -17.95 9.52 -13.47
CA ALA A 176 -16.79 10.36 -13.22
C ALA A 176 -16.68 11.58 -14.16
N LEU A 177 -17.08 11.41 -15.43
CA LEU A 177 -17.08 12.48 -16.43
C LEU A 177 -18.16 13.54 -16.16
N LEU A 178 -19.32 13.11 -15.69
CA LEU A 178 -20.48 13.97 -15.43
C LEU A 178 -20.39 14.73 -14.08
N LEU A 179 -19.42 14.41 -13.22
CA LEU A 179 -19.24 15.08 -11.92
C LEU A 179 -18.76 16.54 -12.06
N PRO A 180 -19.42 17.51 -11.40
CA PRO A 180 -18.93 18.88 -11.27
C PRO A 180 -17.54 18.93 -10.65
N ARG A 181 -16.65 19.78 -11.19
CA ARG A 181 -15.24 19.88 -10.75
C ARG A 181 -15.08 20.14 -9.25
N THR A 182 -16.03 20.85 -8.63
CA THR A 182 -16.07 21.19 -7.20
C THR A 182 -16.29 19.97 -6.30
N ASP A 183 -17.00 18.96 -6.78
CA ASP A 183 -17.50 17.83 -5.96
C ASP A 183 -16.80 16.51 -6.28
N ARG A 184 -16.02 16.46 -7.36
CA ARG A 184 -15.25 15.27 -7.79
C ARG A 184 -14.50 14.61 -6.65
N TRP A 185 -13.78 15.36 -5.83
CA TRP A 185 -12.97 14.76 -4.76
C TRP A 185 -13.82 14.18 -3.63
N ARG A 186 -14.93 14.81 -3.27
CA ARG A 186 -15.86 14.28 -2.25
C ARG A 186 -16.55 13.03 -2.76
N ALA A 187 -17.00 13.05 -4.02
CA ALA A 187 -17.65 11.94 -4.69
C ALA A 187 -16.72 10.72 -4.89
N VAL A 188 -15.49 10.95 -5.36
CA VAL A 188 -14.46 9.90 -5.49
C VAL A 188 -14.07 9.33 -4.13
N ARG A 189 -13.91 10.18 -3.10
CA ARG A 189 -13.61 9.71 -1.75
C ARG A 189 -14.74 8.83 -1.21
N ALA A 190 -16.00 9.24 -1.40
CA ALA A 190 -17.16 8.46 -0.97
C ALA A 190 -17.25 7.12 -1.71
N PHE A 191 -17.01 7.11 -3.03
CA PHE A 191 -16.92 5.89 -3.84
C PHE A 191 -15.86 4.93 -3.30
N LEU A 192 -14.63 5.40 -3.11
CA LEU A 192 -13.50 4.56 -2.69
C LEU A 192 -13.67 4.04 -1.26
N LEU A 193 -14.21 4.87 -0.35
CA LEU A 193 -14.52 4.43 1.02
C LEU A 193 -15.59 3.34 1.03
N SER A 194 -16.69 3.55 0.31
CA SER A 194 -17.76 2.55 0.21
C SER A 194 -17.29 1.27 -0.47
N LEU A 195 -16.50 1.37 -1.55
CA LEU A 195 -15.90 0.22 -2.22
C LEU A 195 -14.97 -0.55 -1.28
N GLY A 196 -14.13 0.16 -0.52
CA GLY A 196 -13.27 -0.46 0.50
C GLY A 196 -14.07 -1.20 1.56
N ILE A 197 -15.15 -0.60 2.08
CA ILE A 197 -16.06 -1.26 3.03
C ILE A 197 -16.69 -2.51 2.42
N CYS A 198 -17.19 -2.41 1.18
CA CYS A 198 -17.79 -3.51 0.45
C CYS A 198 -16.83 -4.65 0.10
N LEU A 199 -15.51 -4.41 0.11
CA LEU A 199 -14.49 -5.45 -0.04
C LEU A 199 -14.06 -6.03 1.31
N ILE A 200 -13.95 -5.20 2.35
CA ILE A 200 -13.49 -5.60 3.68
C ILE A 200 -14.53 -6.46 4.39
N ILE A 201 -15.82 -6.10 4.35
CA ILE A 201 -16.86 -6.85 5.09
C ILE A 201 -16.95 -8.31 4.60
N PRO A 202 -17.02 -8.59 3.28
CA PRO A 202 -16.95 -9.97 2.78
C PRO A 202 -15.66 -10.67 3.16
N TRP A 203 -14.52 -9.97 3.14
CA TRP A 203 -13.24 -10.57 3.51
C TRP A 203 -13.17 -10.98 4.99
N VAL A 204 -13.75 -10.19 5.89
CA VAL A 204 -13.83 -10.51 7.33
C VAL A 204 -14.72 -11.74 7.57
N LEU A 205 -15.85 -11.83 6.87
CA LEU A 205 -16.85 -12.87 7.10
C LEU A 205 -16.56 -14.18 6.35
N LEU A 206 -16.05 -14.10 5.12
CA LEU A 206 -15.71 -15.27 4.29
C LEU A 206 -14.30 -15.80 4.54
N GLY A 207 -13.42 -14.99 5.15
CA GLY A 207 -12.00 -15.32 5.32
C GLY A 207 -11.21 -15.31 4.01
N SER A 208 -9.87 -15.40 4.10
CA SER A 208 -8.99 -15.37 2.92
C SER A 208 -9.24 -16.52 1.95
N GLN A 209 -9.61 -17.70 2.46
CA GLN A 209 -9.94 -18.86 1.63
C GLN A 209 -11.25 -18.66 0.85
N GLY A 210 -12.31 -18.18 1.51
CA GLY A 210 -13.58 -17.89 0.85
C GLY A 210 -13.42 -16.79 -0.21
N MET A 211 -12.75 -15.69 0.15
CA MET A 211 -12.46 -14.59 -0.79
C MET A 211 -11.59 -15.02 -1.97
N GLY A 212 -10.49 -15.74 -1.71
CA GLY A 212 -9.58 -16.20 -2.76
C GLY A 212 -10.28 -17.11 -3.77
N LYS A 213 -11.11 -18.05 -3.30
CA LYS A 213 -11.85 -18.98 -4.17
C LYS A 213 -12.90 -18.27 -5.02
N ILE A 214 -13.59 -17.26 -4.48
CA ILE A 214 -14.55 -16.43 -5.23
C ILE A 214 -13.83 -15.60 -6.31
N VAL A 215 -12.71 -14.96 -5.96
CA VAL A 215 -11.94 -14.14 -6.91
C VAL A 215 -11.34 -15.00 -8.03
N VAL A 216 -10.79 -16.17 -7.71
CA VAL A 216 -10.26 -17.14 -8.68
C VAL A 216 -11.37 -17.65 -9.61
N SER A 217 -12.55 -17.93 -9.07
CA SER A 217 -13.73 -18.32 -9.85
C SER A 217 -14.15 -17.19 -10.80
N LEU A 218 -14.29 -15.95 -10.33
CA LEU A 218 -14.66 -14.79 -11.15
C LEU A 218 -13.67 -14.53 -12.30
N LEU A 219 -12.40 -14.81 -12.10
CA LEU A 219 -11.32 -14.57 -13.07
C LEU A 219 -11.11 -15.74 -14.07
N HIS A 220 -11.91 -16.81 -14.02
CA HIS A 220 -11.78 -17.99 -14.89
C HIS A 220 -10.36 -18.58 -14.92
N VAL A 221 -9.68 -18.62 -13.77
CA VAL A 221 -8.32 -19.19 -13.68
C VAL A 221 -8.42 -20.73 -13.55
N PRO A 222 -7.67 -21.53 -14.34
CA PRO A 222 -7.82 -22.99 -14.40
C PRO A 222 -7.60 -23.72 -13.04
N PRO A 223 -8.14 -24.95 -12.88
CA PRO A 223 -8.32 -25.64 -11.59
C PRO A 223 -7.04 -26.16 -10.91
N VAL A 224 -5.86 -25.75 -11.38
CA VAL A 224 -4.54 -26.09 -10.79
C VAL A 224 -4.36 -25.45 -9.40
N LEU A 225 -5.21 -24.51 -9.02
CA LEU A 225 -5.22 -23.85 -7.71
C LEU A 225 -6.00 -24.63 -6.62
N SER A 226 -6.69 -25.72 -6.96
CA SER A 226 -7.53 -26.47 -6.01
C SER A 226 -6.82 -27.60 -5.24
N SER A 227 -5.57 -27.91 -5.61
CA SER A 227 -4.79 -29.04 -5.06
C SER A 227 -3.80 -28.66 -3.96
N PHE A 228 -3.68 -27.38 -3.59
CA PHE A 228 -2.81 -26.96 -2.50
C PHE A 228 -3.51 -27.14 -1.15
N GLY A 229 -3.32 -28.32 -0.55
CA GLY A 229 -3.70 -28.61 0.82
C GLY A 229 -2.92 -27.75 1.84
N PRO A 230 -3.40 -27.65 3.09
CA PRO A 230 -2.77 -26.85 4.12
C PRO A 230 -1.48 -27.54 4.59
N THR A 231 -0.33 -26.91 4.35
CA THR A 231 0.87 -27.15 5.15
C THR A 231 1.02 -26.03 6.18
N ASP A 232 0.78 -26.39 7.44
CA ASP A 232 1.32 -25.83 8.68
C ASP A 232 1.49 -24.31 8.81
N VAL A 233 0.39 -23.56 8.77
CA VAL A 233 0.22 -22.35 9.60
C VAL A 233 -1.24 -22.27 10.07
N GLY A 234 -1.60 -23.12 11.03
CA GLY A 234 -2.93 -23.14 11.63
C GLY A 234 -3.26 -21.88 12.47
N GLY A 235 -4.53 -21.46 12.44
CA GLY A 235 -5.24 -20.69 13.48
C GLY A 235 -4.84 -19.23 13.78
N SER A 236 -3.56 -18.87 13.71
CA SER A 236 -3.05 -17.57 14.19
C SER A 236 -3.37 -16.40 13.22
N TRP A 237 -3.39 -16.67 11.91
CA TRP A 237 -3.70 -15.72 10.84
C TRP A 237 -5.13 -15.15 10.90
N LEU A 238 -6.15 -16.01 11.05
CA LEU A 238 -7.56 -15.61 11.13
C LEU A 238 -7.80 -14.64 12.29
N THR A 239 -7.06 -14.79 13.37
CA THR A 239 -7.14 -13.92 14.55
C THR A 239 -6.47 -12.58 14.28
N GLY A 240 -5.25 -12.56 13.74
CA GLY A 240 -4.51 -11.32 13.45
C GLY A 240 -5.18 -10.42 12.41
N VAL A 241 -5.75 -11.03 11.36
CA VAL A 241 -6.50 -10.34 10.31
C VAL A 241 -7.87 -9.86 10.79
N ARG A 242 -8.62 -10.67 11.53
CA ARG A 242 -9.89 -10.24 12.12
C ARG A 242 -9.66 -9.10 13.10
N VAL A 243 -8.61 -9.16 13.91
CA VAL A 243 -8.22 -8.07 14.82
C VAL A 243 -7.79 -6.83 14.04
N ALA A 244 -6.99 -6.95 12.98
CA ALA A 244 -6.59 -5.84 12.13
C ALA A 244 -7.79 -5.12 11.48
N SER A 245 -8.72 -5.88 10.90
CA SER A 245 -9.94 -5.34 10.29
C SER A 245 -10.90 -4.78 11.32
N ILE A 246 -11.07 -5.43 12.48
CA ILE A 246 -11.87 -4.91 13.60
C ILE A 246 -11.25 -3.62 14.12
N VAL A 247 -9.93 -3.54 14.29
CA VAL A 247 -9.22 -2.33 14.72
C VAL A 247 -9.44 -1.22 13.70
N ILE A 248 -9.21 -1.45 12.41
CA ILE A 248 -9.47 -0.48 11.32
C ILE A 248 -10.94 -0.01 11.33
N LEU A 249 -11.90 -0.93 11.49
CA LEU A 249 -13.32 -0.63 11.56
C LEU A 249 -13.71 0.10 12.86
N VAL A 250 -13.09 -0.22 13.99
CA VAL A 250 -13.25 0.48 15.28
C VAL A 250 -12.64 1.88 15.20
N ILE A 251 -11.58 2.09 14.43
CA ILE A 251 -11.02 3.43 14.22
C ILE A 251 -11.92 4.26 13.33
N ILE A 252 -12.38 3.71 12.20
CA ILE A 252 -13.35 4.36 11.31
C ILE A 252 -14.66 4.63 12.09
N GLY A 253 -15.09 3.67 12.90
CA GLY A 253 -16.25 3.74 13.80
C GLY A 253 -16.08 4.77 14.90
N ALA A 254 -14.98 4.79 15.63
CA ALA A 254 -14.69 5.77 16.68
C ALA A 254 -14.56 7.18 16.11
N MET A 255 -13.98 7.33 14.91
CA MET A 255 -13.91 8.59 14.19
C MET A 255 -15.28 9.08 13.66
N SER A 256 -16.27 8.20 13.54
CA SER A 256 -17.63 8.52 13.09
C SER A 256 -18.66 8.62 14.23
N VAL A 257 -18.45 7.92 15.36
CA VAL A 257 -19.37 7.84 16.51
C VAL A 257 -19.05 8.86 17.60
N PHE A 258 -17.77 9.16 17.86
CA PHE A 258 -17.41 10.28 18.74
C PHE A 258 -17.10 11.51 17.89
N PRO A 259 -17.85 12.63 18.04
CA PRO A 259 -17.38 13.88 17.49
C PRO A 259 -16.03 14.14 18.17
N VAL A 260 -14.94 14.10 17.41
CA VAL A 260 -13.57 14.42 17.90
C VAL A 260 -13.56 15.76 18.64
N ALA A 261 -14.49 16.66 18.29
CA ALA A 261 -14.78 17.92 18.97
C ALA A 261 -15.26 17.79 20.44
N SER A 262 -15.87 16.66 20.83
CA SER A 262 -16.32 16.35 22.19
C SER A 262 -15.17 15.80 23.05
N LEU A 263 -14.40 14.85 22.51
CA LEU A 263 -13.23 14.28 23.19
C LEU A 263 -12.12 15.33 23.39
N SER A 264 -11.83 16.13 22.36
CA SER A 264 -10.87 17.25 22.45
C SER A 264 -11.25 18.27 23.53
N ARG A 265 -12.54 18.58 23.67
CA ARG A 265 -13.04 19.48 24.73
C ARG A 265 -12.84 18.89 26.13
N ARG A 266 -13.05 17.58 26.31
CA ARG A 266 -12.84 16.90 27.59
C ARG A 266 -11.37 16.80 27.99
N VAL A 267 -10.49 16.48 27.04
CA VAL A 267 -9.05 16.25 27.30
C VAL A 267 -8.22 17.54 27.14
N ARG A 268 -8.83 18.66 26.74
CA ARG A 268 -8.17 19.95 26.45
C ARG A 268 -7.03 19.84 25.41
N VAL A 269 -7.13 18.90 24.47
CA VAL A 269 -6.15 18.66 23.40
C VAL A 269 -6.76 19.03 22.05
N PRO A 270 -6.04 19.71 21.13
CA PRO A 270 -6.56 20.04 19.80
C PRO A 270 -7.07 18.81 19.03
N PRO A 271 -8.24 18.88 18.34
CA PRO A 271 -8.86 17.74 17.64
C PRO A 271 -7.90 16.96 16.72
N ARG A 272 -7.03 17.69 16.00
CA ARG A 272 -6.03 17.10 15.11
C ARG A 272 -5.00 16.22 15.83
N ILE A 273 -4.63 16.58 17.06
CA ILE A 273 -3.69 15.79 17.87
C ILE A 273 -4.41 14.54 18.39
N CYS A 274 -5.69 14.65 18.76
CA CYS A 274 -6.50 13.47 19.08
C CYS A 274 -6.59 12.50 17.89
N VAL A 275 -6.82 12.99 16.66
CA VAL A 275 -6.84 12.14 15.47
C VAL A 275 -5.49 11.48 15.20
N LEU A 276 -4.39 12.23 15.32
CA LEU A 276 -3.06 11.65 15.19
C LEU A 276 -2.82 10.57 16.26
N GLY A 277 -3.19 10.83 17.52
CA GLY A 277 -3.11 9.85 18.60
C GLY A 277 -3.91 8.58 18.31
N MET A 278 -5.14 8.72 17.78
CA MET A 278 -5.95 7.58 17.34
C MET A 278 -5.26 6.80 16.21
N ILE A 279 -4.68 7.47 15.20
CA ILE A 279 -3.91 6.83 14.13
C ILE A 279 -2.70 6.07 14.68
N CYS A 280 -1.98 6.64 15.66
CA CYS A 280 -0.82 5.98 16.27
C CYS A 280 -1.23 4.75 17.09
N ILE A 281 -2.26 4.86 17.94
CA ILE A 281 -2.76 3.76 18.76
C ILE A 281 -3.29 2.64 17.86
N ALA A 282 -4.09 3.00 16.87
CA ALA A 282 -4.55 2.12 15.80
C ALA A 282 -3.43 1.32 15.15
N GLY A 283 -2.42 2.04 14.66
CA GLY A 283 -1.25 1.48 13.99
C GLY A 283 -0.45 0.55 14.88
N LEU A 284 -0.33 0.90 16.15
CA LEU A 284 0.34 0.09 17.16
C LEU A 284 -0.43 -1.21 17.41
N LEU A 285 -1.74 -1.13 17.65
CA LEU A 285 -2.58 -2.30 17.86
C LEU A 285 -2.57 -3.24 16.64
N LEU A 286 -2.66 -2.68 15.43
CA LEU A 286 -2.55 -3.43 14.18
C LEU A 286 -1.21 -4.17 14.07
N ARG A 287 -0.10 -3.53 14.43
CA ARG A 287 1.22 -4.18 14.42
C ARG A 287 1.35 -5.22 15.51
N LEU A 288 0.86 -4.94 16.72
CA LEU A 288 0.90 -5.88 17.84
C LEU A 288 0.02 -7.12 17.59
N SER A 289 -1.04 -7.02 16.80
CA SER A 289 -1.82 -8.21 16.40
C SER A 289 -1.10 -9.09 15.38
N LEU A 290 -0.13 -8.53 14.64
CA LEU A 290 0.68 -9.24 13.65
C LEU A 290 2.03 -9.71 14.22
N ALA A 291 2.55 -9.02 15.24
CA ALA A 291 3.87 -9.28 15.81
C ALA A 291 4.10 -10.73 16.31
N PRO A 292 3.11 -11.45 16.87
CA PRO A 292 3.28 -12.85 17.29
C PRO A 292 3.59 -13.82 16.15
N LEU A 293 3.33 -13.45 14.90
CA LEU A 293 3.63 -14.30 13.74
C LEU A 293 5.13 -14.67 13.72
N PRO A 294 5.50 -15.88 13.25
CA PRO A 294 6.89 -16.35 13.29
C PRO A 294 7.86 -15.48 12.48
N GLY A 295 7.37 -14.77 11.45
CA GLY A 295 8.18 -13.91 10.59
C GLY A 295 9.10 -14.69 9.65
N ASN A 296 10.16 -14.05 9.17
CA ASN A 296 11.19 -14.73 8.38
C ASN A 296 12.00 -15.65 9.30
N GLY A 297 11.89 -16.96 9.09
CA GLY A 297 12.50 -17.95 9.98
C GLY A 297 14.01 -17.78 10.18
N GLY A 298 14.76 -17.41 9.13
CA GLY A 298 16.20 -17.19 9.21
C GLY A 298 16.55 -15.93 9.99
N ASP A 299 16.02 -14.78 9.56
CA ASP A 299 16.30 -13.49 10.19
C ASP A 299 15.85 -13.46 11.65
N MET A 300 14.63 -13.91 11.94
CA MET A 300 14.10 -13.93 13.31
C MET A 300 14.88 -14.86 14.23
N GLN A 301 15.41 -15.98 13.73
CA GLN A 301 16.29 -16.84 14.53
C GLN A 301 17.61 -16.14 14.86
N ILE A 302 18.23 -15.50 13.87
CA ILE A 302 19.48 -14.77 14.04
C ILE A 302 19.31 -13.64 15.06
N GLU A 303 18.29 -12.79 14.90
CA GLU A 303 18.05 -11.63 15.77
C GLU A 303 17.69 -12.04 17.21
N LYS A 304 16.90 -13.10 17.37
CA LYS A 304 16.64 -13.71 18.68
C LYS A 304 17.90 -14.24 19.35
N GLY A 305 18.76 -14.92 18.59
CA GLY A 305 20.01 -15.48 19.11
C GLY A 305 21.00 -14.37 19.48
N TRP A 306 21.04 -13.29 18.70
CA TRP A 306 21.82 -12.08 19.01
C TRP A 306 21.35 -11.43 20.31
N ALA A 307 20.03 -11.24 20.49
CA ALA A 307 19.48 -10.70 21.71
C ALA A 307 19.77 -11.61 22.93
N HIS A 308 19.59 -12.92 22.80
CA HIS A 308 19.89 -13.88 23.86
C HIS A 308 21.37 -13.89 24.25
N SER A 309 22.26 -13.94 23.25
CA SER A 309 23.71 -13.91 23.45
C SER A 309 24.17 -12.59 24.07
N ALA A 310 23.59 -11.46 23.65
CA ALA A 310 23.91 -10.17 24.24
C ALA A 310 23.45 -10.07 25.71
N VAL A 311 22.33 -10.68 26.08
CA VAL A 311 21.85 -10.75 27.47
C VAL A 311 22.69 -11.68 28.33
N GLY A 312 23.11 -12.83 27.80
CA GLY A 312 23.85 -13.85 28.54
C GLY A 312 25.35 -13.59 28.64
N LEU A 313 25.98 -13.06 27.59
CA LEU A 313 27.42 -12.83 27.49
C LEU A 313 27.81 -11.35 27.59
N GLY A 314 26.86 -10.44 27.39
CA GLY A 314 27.13 -9.03 27.13
C GLY A 314 27.26 -8.74 25.63
N ILE A 315 27.06 -7.47 25.27
CA ILE A 315 27.05 -7.02 23.86
C ILE A 315 28.41 -7.26 23.18
N VAL A 316 29.52 -6.87 23.81
CA VAL A 316 30.84 -6.97 23.19
C VAL A 316 31.26 -8.42 22.93
N PRO A 317 31.19 -9.36 23.92
CA PRO A 317 31.54 -10.76 23.67
C PRO A 317 30.63 -11.44 22.64
N SER A 318 29.37 -10.99 22.50
CA SER A 318 28.44 -11.56 21.53
C SER A 318 28.91 -11.44 20.07
N TYR A 319 29.73 -10.43 19.74
CA TYR A 319 30.33 -10.30 18.40
C TYR A 319 31.38 -11.38 18.09
N GLY A 320 31.91 -12.07 19.11
CA GLY A 320 32.87 -13.17 18.96
C GLY A 320 32.30 -14.55 19.24
N ARG A 321 31.14 -14.65 19.89
CA ARG A 321 30.51 -15.91 20.29
C ARG A 321 28.99 -15.78 20.41
N GLN A 322 28.26 -16.74 19.85
CA GLN A 322 26.81 -16.86 20.00
C GLN A 322 26.45 -18.08 20.86
N LEU A 323 25.46 -17.95 21.74
CA LEU A 323 24.98 -19.03 22.60
C LEU A 323 24.18 -20.08 21.82
N ASP A 324 23.44 -19.63 20.81
CA ASP A 324 22.46 -20.45 20.10
C ASP A 324 22.98 -20.98 18.75
N GLY A 325 24.29 -20.88 18.51
CA GLY A 325 24.90 -21.34 17.25
C GLY A 325 24.49 -20.56 16.00
N VAL A 326 23.83 -19.40 16.16
CA VAL A 326 23.51 -18.50 15.05
C VAL A 326 24.75 -17.77 14.53
N MET A 327 24.66 -17.17 13.33
CA MET A 327 25.77 -16.40 12.76
C MET A 327 26.21 -15.24 13.66
N LEU A 328 27.49 -14.85 13.55
CA LEU A 328 28.00 -13.70 14.29
C LEU A 328 27.31 -12.40 13.86
N PRO A 329 27.12 -11.45 14.80
CA PRO A 329 26.58 -10.14 14.49
C PRO A 329 27.35 -9.41 13.39
N ASN A 330 26.66 -9.09 12.30
CA ASN A 330 27.15 -8.20 11.23
C ASN A 330 26.45 -6.84 11.24
N TYR A 331 25.66 -6.54 12.28
CA TYR A 331 25.02 -5.24 12.47
C TYR A 331 25.91 -4.30 13.30
N PRO A 332 25.84 -2.98 13.06
CA PRO A 332 26.60 -2.03 13.86
C PRO A 332 26.06 -1.89 15.30
N PRO A 333 26.87 -1.31 16.22
CA PRO A 333 26.67 -1.38 17.66
C PRO A 333 25.29 -1.03 18.19
N LEU A 334 24.66 0.03 17.67
CA LEU A 334 23.37 0.49 18.20
C LEU A 334 22.27 -0.56 18.00
N SER A 335 22.31 -1.34 16.92
CA SER A 335 21.35 -2.44 16.73
C SER A 335 21.53 -3.54 17.76
N MET A 336 22.78 -3.89 18.08
CA MET A 336 23.05 -4.89 19.11
C MET A 336 22.70 -4.40 20.52
N GLU A 337 22.88 -3.11 20.80
CA GLU A 337 22.36 -2.49 22.02
C GLU A 337 20.84 -2.54 22.09
N ILE A 338 20.14 -2.28 20.98
CA ILE A 338 18.68 -2.39 20.90
C ILE A 338 18.23 -3.84 21.17
N PHE A 339 18.87 -4.84 20.57
CA PHE A 339 18.57 -6.26 20.80
C PHE A 339 18.88 -6.70 22.23
N ALA A 340 19.98 -6.22 22.81
CA ALA A 340 20.29 -6.48 24.22
C ALA A 340 19.21 -5.88 25.13
N PHE A 341 18.79 -4.64 24.87
CA PHE A 341 17.73 -3.98 25.63
C PHE A 341 16.40 -4.73 25.53
N THR A 342 15.97 -5.12 24.32
CA THR A 342 14.73 -5.90 24.15
C THR A 342 14.83 -7.26 24.83
N GLY A 343 15.97 -7.93 24.75
CA GLY A 343 16.23 -9.19 25.44
C GLY A 343 16.17 -9.05 26.97
N HIS A 344 16.82 -8.03 27.54
CA HIS A 344 16.75 -7.77 28.98
C HIS A 344 15.33 -7.43 29.43
N ALA A 345 14.59 -6.62 28.67
CA ALA A 345 13.20 -6.31 28.95
C ALA A 345 12.32 -7.57 28.88
N TYR A 346 12.54 -8.44 27.90
CA TYR A 346 11.85 -9.72 27.78
C TYR A 346 12.12 -10.63 28.99
N ARG A 347 13.39 -10.74 29.40
CA ARG A 347 13.79 -11.52 30.58
C ARG A 347 13.10 -11.02 31.83
N LEU A 348 13.04 -9.70 32.01
CA LEU A 348 12.47 -9.07 33.20
C LEU A 348 10.95 -9.18 33.25
N LEU A 349 10.27 -8.93 32.12
CA LEU A 349 8.82 -8.74 32.10
C LEU A 349 8.02 -10.00 31.77
N VAL A 350 8.63 -10.99 31.09
CA VAL A 350 7.91 -12.14 30.55
C VAL A 350 8.53 -13.47 30.96
N SER A 351 9.82 -13.66 30.77
CA SER A 351 10.47 -14.96 31.04
C SER A 351 11.80 -14.79 31.78
N PRO A 352 11.79 -14.85 33.12
CA PRO A 352 13.02 -14.77 33.93
C PRO A 352 14.06 -15.85 33.56
N THR A 353 13.60 -17.01 33.06
CA THR A 353 14.41 -18.13 32.56
C THR A 353 14.76 -18.03 31.07
N TYR A 354 14.43 -16.91 30.40
CA TYR A 354 14.73 -16.62 28.99
C TYR A 354 14.25 -17.69 27.98
N ARG A 355 12.99 -18.10 28.07
CA ARG A 355 12.40 -19.04 27.09
C ARG A 355 12.24 -18.39 25.72
N MET A 356 12.93 -18.88 24.68
CA MET A 356 12.87 -18.27 23.33
C MET A 356 11.72 -18.76 22.44
N ASP A 357 11.03 -19.82 22.86
CA ASP A 357 9.92 -20.47 22.15
C ASP A 357 8.58 -19.74 22.32
N LEU A 358 8.49 -18.79 23.25
CA LEU A 358 7.25 -18.08 23.52
C LEU A 358 6.92 -17.07 22.40
N PRO A 359 5.65 -16.97 21.93
CA PRO A 359 5.23 -15.95 20.95
C PRO A 359 5.50 -14.52 21.42
N ALA A 360 5.49 -14.29 22.74
CA ALA A 360 5.85 -13.01 23.32
C ALA A 360 7.29 -12.58 22.95
N TYR A 361 8.23 -13.52 22.80
CA TYR A 361 9.59 -13.17 22.39
C TYR A 361 9.63 -12.62 20.95
N HIS A 362 8.76 -13.11 20.06
CA HIS A 362 8.61 -12.55 18.71
C HIS A 362 8.20 -11.07 18.80
N VAL A 363 7.21 -10.78 19.65
CA VAL A 363 6.71 -9.42 19.86
C VAL A 363 7.84 -8.51 20.35
N PHE A 364 8.65 -8.94 21.31
CA PHE A 364 9.75 -8.14 21.86
C PHE A 364 10.85 -7.87 20.83
N ILE A 365 11.21 -8.85 19.99
CA ILE A 365 12.20 -8.65 18.92
C ILE A 365 11.70 -7.67 17.86
N LYS A 366 10.40 -7.71 17.51
CA LYS A 366 9.80 -6.81 16.50
C LYS A 366 9.46 -5.41 17.05
N LEU A 367 9.40 -5.27 18.38
CA LEU A 367 8.94 -4.04 19.03
C LEU A 367 9.74 -2.78 18.64
N PRO A 368 11.08 -2.81 18.50
CA PRO A 368 11.85 -1.65 18.04
C PRO A 368 11.41 -1.15 16.66
N GLY A 369 11.22 -2.06 15.70
CA GLY A 369 10.72 -1.72 14.36
C GLY A 369 9.31 -1.15 14.41
N ILE A 370 8.43 -1.77 15.20
CA ILE A 370 7.04 -1.31 15.40
C ILE A 370 6.99 0.09 16.01
N ILE A 371 7.79 0.37 17.04
CA ILE A 371 7.89 1.69 17.65
C ILE A 371 8.43 2.70 16.63
N ALA A 372 9.45 2.32 15.87
CA ALA A 372 10.06 3.18 14.88
C ALA A 372 9.08 3.60 13.76
N ASP A 373 8.21 2.69 13.32
CA ASP A 373 7.13 3.01 12.37
C ASP A 373 6.16 4.07 12.93
N ILE A 374 5.72 3.92 14.18
CA ILE A 374 4.79 4.85 14.81
C ILE A 374 5.43 6.23 14.97
N LEU A 375 6.69 6.28 15.43
CA LEU A 375 7.44 7.53 15.55
C LEU A 375 7.68 8.17 14.18
N THR A 376 7.96 7.37 13.15
CA THR A 376 8.12 7.86 11.77
C THR A 376 6.82 8.47 11.25
N SER A 377 5.66 7.87 11.53
CA SER A 377 4.34 8.44 11.22
C SER A 377 4.13 9.82 11.86
N ILE A 378 4.56 10.00 13.12
CA ILE A 378 4.51 11.29 13.81
C ILE A 378 5.44 12.32 13.15
N LEU A 379 6.67 11.93 12.78
CA LEU A 379 7.59 12.83 12.06
C LEU A 379 7.04 13.25 10.70
N LEU A 380 6.43 12.33 9.97
CA LEU A 380 5.78 12.60 8.69
C LEU A 380 4.58 13.55 8.86
N TYR A 381 3.79 13.42 9.94
CA TYR A 381 2.78 14.40 10.30
C TYR A 381 3.38 15.79 10.53
N ILE A 382 4.45 15.89 11.32
CA ILE A 382 5.11 17.18 11.62
C ILE A 382 5.60 17.84 10.32
N LEU A 383 6.22 17.06 9.44
CA LEU A 383 6.69 17.51 8.14
C LEU A 383 5.54 17.99 7.24
N LEU A 384 4.56 17.13 6.96
CA LEU A 384 3.47 17.42 6.04
C LEU A 384 2.58 18.55 6.55
N ARG A 385 2.45 18.71 7.87
CA ARG A 385 1.68 19.81 8.45
C ARG A 385 2.31 21.15 8.09
N ARG A 386 3.63 21.26 8.14
CA ARG A 386 4.37 22.49 7.82
C ARG A 386 4.33 22.80 6.32
N THR A 387 4.37 21.77 5.48
CA THR A 387 4.52 21.95 4.02
C THR A 387 3.19 21.97 3.28
N ARG A 388 2.19 21.18 3.71
CA ARG A 388 0.91 20.94 3.03
C ARG A 388 -0.35 21.16 3.89
N GLY A 389 -0.19 21.43 5.18
CA GLY A 389 -1.30 21.66 6.10
C GLY A 389 -1.75 20.41 6.86
N ALA A 390 -2.55 20.63 7.91
CA ALA A 390 -2.85 19.60 8.91
C ALA A 390 -3.66 18.41 8.38
N SER A 391 -4.61 18.65 7.46
CA SER A 391 -5.44 17.56 6.91
C SER A 391 -4.61 16.59 6.09
N THR A 392 -3.76 17.10 5.20
CA THR A 392 -2.82 16.29 4.41
C THR A 392 -1.84 15.54 5.31
N ALA A 393 -1.40 16.18 6.40
CA ALA A 393 -0.53 15.54 7.38
C ALA A 393 -1.17 14.33 8.06
N LEU A 394 -2.45 14.44 8.47
CA LEU A 394 -3.19 13.32 9.05
C LEU A 394 -3.39 12.18 8.04
N ILE A 395 -3.66 12.53 6.78
CA ILE A 395 -3.78 11.53 5.70
C ILE A 395 -2.45 10.83 5.47
N GLY A 396 -1.34 11.56 5.41
CA GLY A 396 -0.01 10.97 5.24
C GLY A 396 0.39 10.06 6.40
N ALA A 397 0.15 10.50 7.64
CA ALA A 397 0.38 9.68 8.83
C ALA A 397 -0.45 8.39 8.79
N PHE A 398 -1.75 8.49 8.44
CA PHE A 398 -2.62 7.34 8.28
C PHE A 398 -2.09 6.38 7.21
N ILE A 399 -1.78 6.88 6.00
CA ILE A 399 -1.30 6.07 4.88
C ILE A 399 -0.02 5.33 5.26
N TYR A 400 0.97 5.99 5.86
CA TYR A 400 2.21 5.34 6.28
C TYR A 400 1.95 4.29 7.36
N THR A 401 1.11 4.61 8.35
CA THR A 401 0.77 3.69 9.42
C THR A 401 0.10 2.40 8.92
N VAL A 402 -0.75 2.47 7.89
CA VAL A 402 -1.42 1.29 7.30
C VAL A 402 -0.72 0.77 6.04
N HIS A 403 0.48 1.27 5.72
CA HIS A 403 1.18 0.93 4.48
C HIS A 403 1.54 -0.56 4.48
N PRO A 404 1.08 -1.36 3.49
CA PRO A 404 1.20 -2.82 3.54
C PRO A 404 2.65 -3.28 3.59
N ALA A 405 3.54 -2.70 2.77
CA ALA A 405 4.96 -3.07 2.79
C ALA A 405 5.68 -2.69 4.10
N VAL A 406 5.24 -1.62 4.77
CA VAL A 406 5.84 -1.18 6.04
C VAL A 406 5.40 -2.12 7.17
N LEU A 407 4.10 -2.45 7.23
CA LEU A 407 3.55 -3.45 8.13
C LEU A 407 4.20 -4.83 7.92
N TYR A 408 4.43 -5.18 6.66
CA TYR A 408 5.02 -6.46 6.30
C TYR A 408 6.45 -6.57 6.83
N ASP A 409 7.31 -5.60 6.55
CA ASP A 409 8.71 -5.64 6.98
C ASP A 409 8.88 -5.61 8.51
N SER A 410 8.18 -4.70 9.21
CA SER A 410 8.39 -4.54 10.65
C SER A 410 7.62 -5.55 11.50
N ALA A 411 6.32 -5.77 11.24
CA ALA A 411 5.46 -6.56 12.12
C ALA A 411 5.27 -8.01 11.66
N VAL A 412 5.27 -8.27 10.35
CA VAL A 412 5.18 -9.64 9.82
C VAL A 412 6.56 -10.28 9.80
N TRP A 413 7.48 -9.76 8.98
CA TRP A 413 8.82 -10.29 8.76
C TRP A 413 9.67 -10.20 10.03
N GLY A 414 9.66 -9.03 10.67
CA GLY A 414 10.36 -8.76 11.92
C GLY A 414 11.67 -8.00 11.77
N GLN A 415 11.88 -7.31 10.65
CA GLN A 415 13.11 -6.59 10.39
C GLN A 415 13.18 -5.21 11.03
N THR A 416 14.41 -4.71 11.12
CA THR A 416 14.76 -3.45 11.81
C THR A 416 14.95 -2.25 10.87
N ASP A 417 14.56 -2.37 9.60
CA ASP A 417 14.74 -1.30 8.60
C ASP A 417 13.98 0.00 8.95
N ALA A 418 12.87 -0.14 9.68
CA ALA A 418 12.13 0.97 10.27
C ALA A 418 12.98 1.83 11.23
N VAL A 419 13.92 1.23 11.97
CA VAL A 419 14.68 1.91 13.03
C VAL A 419 15.66 2.94 12.44
N TYR A 420 16.51 2.54 11.49
CA TYR A 420 17.42 3.50 10.86
C TYR A 420 16.65 4.50 9.98
N THR A 421 15.53 4.09 9.39
CA THR A 421 14.65 4.98 8.61
C THR A 421 14.07 6.09 9.49
N LEU A 422 13.66 5.79 10.73
CA LEU A 422 13.24 6.80 11.70
C LEU A 422 14.32 7.86 11.90
N PHE A 423 15.57 7.43 12.11
CA PHE A 423 16.69 8.33 12.31
C PHE A 423 17.01 9.16 11.06
N VAL A 424 16.93 8.57 9.86
CA VAL A 424 17.08 9.29 8.59
C VAL A 424 15.99 10.35 8.39
N VAL A 425 14.72 10.00 8.60
CA VAL A 425 13.60 10.96 8.50
C VAL A 425 13.76 12.05 9.55
N GLY A 426 14.12 11.69 10.78
CA GLY A 426 14.40 12.62 11.86
C GLY A 426 15.54 13.59 11.54
N CYS A 427 16.63 13.10 10.93
CA CYS A 427 17.75 13.92 10.48
C CYS A 427 17.29 15.01 9.51
N LEU A 428 16.51 14.65 8.48
CA LEU A 428 15.97 15.62 7.54
C LEU A 428 14.98 16.59 8.20
N VAL A 429 14.11 16.13 9.10
CA VAL A 429 13.20 16.99 9.86
C VAL A 429 13.98 17.98 10.76
N ALA A 430 15.08 17.54 11.35
CA ALA A 430 15.97 18.39 12.14
C ALA A 430 16.68 19.44 11.27
N ILE A 431 17.19 19.04 10.10
CA ILE A 431 17.81 19.95 9.11
C ILE A 431 16.82 21.02 8.65
N THR A 432 15.59 20.64 8.29
CA THR A 432 14.54 21.60 7.88
C THR A 432 14.06 22.51 9.02
N SER A 433 14.45 22.20 10.26
CA SER A 433 14.20 23.02 11.45
C SER A 433 15.46 23.73 11.97
N GLU A 434 16.57 23.67 11.22
CA GLU A 434 17.89 24.18 11.60
C GLU A 434 18.42 23.65 12.96
N ARG A 435 17.94 22.47 13.38
CA ARG A 435 18.40 21.77 14.58
C ARG A 435 19.60 20.90 14.24
N ILE A 436 20.70 21.54 13.85
CA ILE A 436 21.88 20.88 13.26
C ILE A 436 22.56 19.88 14.21
N LEU A 437 22.61 20.17 15.51
CA LEU A 437 23.13 19.23 16.52
C LEU A 437 22.32 17.92 16.51
N LEU A 438 20.99 18.04 16.54
CA LEU A 438 20.08 16.89 16.48
C LEU A 438 20.22 16.14 15.14
N ALA A 439 20.41 16.85 14.02
CA ALA A 439 20.65 16.21 12.73
C ALA A 439 21.93 15.36 12.72
N GLY A 440 23.03 15.88 13.27
CA GLY A 440 24.30 15.16 13.41
C GLY A 440 24.14 13.90 14.26
N ALA A 441 23.51 14.03 15.43
CA ALA A 441 23.23 12.91 16.33
C ALA A 441 22.37 11.83 15.65
N LEU A 442 21.30 12.22 14.96
CA LEU A 442 20.40 11.26 14.30
C LEU A 442 21.06 10.56 13.10
N LEU A 443 21.91 11.24 12.32
CA LEU A 443 22.62 10.57 11.23
C LEU A 443 23.67 9.58 11.76
N ALA A 444 24.36 9.92 12.84
CA ALA A 444 25.26 8.98 13.51
C ALA A 444 24.51 7.75 14.02
N ALA A 445 23.36 7.96 14.68
CA ALA A 445 22.49 6.86 15.12
C ALA A 445 22.03 5.98 13.96
N ALA A 446 21.58 6.57 12.84
CA ALA A 446 21.18 5.82 11.64
C ALA A 446 22.28 4.89 11.14
N LEU A 447 23.51 5.40 10.99
CA LEU A 447 24.67 4.63 10.52
C LEU A 447 25.12 3.56 11.52
N LEU A 448 24.93 3.79 12.82
CA LEU A 448 25.24 2.85 13.89
C LEU A 448 24.13 1.81 14.12
N THR A 449 22.93 2.02 13.57
CA THR A 449 21.87 1.00 13.48
C THR A 449 22.09 0.10 12.26
N LYS A 450 22.24 0.69 11.07
CA LYS A 450 22.39 -0.05 9.81
C LYS A 450 23.30 0.71 8.85
N THR A 451 24.28 0.02 8.27
CA THR A 451 25.25 0.63 7.34
C THR A 451 24.57 1.24 6.11
N GLN A 452 23.40 0.70 5.74
CA GLN A 452 22.56 1.14 4.64
C GLN A 452 22.13 2.61 4.76
N GLY A 453 22.12 3.21 5.96
CA GLY A 453 21.86 4.64 6.16
C GLY A 453 22.83 5.57 5.40
N ILE A 454 23.94 5.04 4.89
CA ILE A 454 24.95 5.77 4.11
C ILE A 454 24.40 6.46 2.85
N PHE A 455 23.27 5.98 2.29
CA PHE A 455 22.66 6.60 1.10
C PHE A 455 22.34 8.09 1.31
N LEU A 456 22.15 8.53 2.56
CA LEU A 456 21.80 9.92 2.87
C LEU A 456 23.03 10.86 2.89
N LEU A 457 24.24 10.31 3.06
CA LEU A 457 25.47 11.12 3.19
C LEU A 457 25.67 12.09 2.03
N PRO A 458 25.49 11.72 0.74
CA PRO A 458 25.71 12.65 -0.36
C PRO A 458 24.81 13.90 -0.28
N LEU A 459 23.54 13.74 0.12
CA LEU A 459 22.63 14.87 0.29
C LEU A 459 23.07 15.76 1.45
N VAL A 460 23.39 15.18 2.61
CA VAL A 460 23.81 15.94 3.79
C VAL A 460 25.14 16.66 3.52
N ALA A 461 26.09 16.00 2.85
CA ALA A 461 27.37 16.59 2.46
C ALA A 461 27.16 17.84 1.60
N VAL A 462 26.32 17.76 0.56
CA VAL A 462 25.97 18.93 -0.28
C VAL A 462 25.36 20.05 0.55
N LEU A 463 24.46 19.75 1.49
CA LEU A 463 23.88 20.76 2.37
C LEU A 463 24.92 21.41 3.30
N LEU A 464 25.85 20.64 3.87
CA LEU A 464 26.91 21.15 4.73
C LEU A 464 27.93 22.02 3.95
N LEU A 465 28.23 21.66 2.70
CA LEU A 465 29.09 22.47 1.82
C LEU A 465 28.50 23.88 1.58
N PHE A 466 27.18 23.96 1.42
CA PHE A 466 26.50 25.24 1.24
C PHE A 466 26.18 25.98 2.56
N HIS A 467 26.38 25.33 3.71
CA HIS A 467 26.18 25.89 5.04
C HIS A 467 27.37 25.59 5.95
N PRO A 468 28.55 26.21 5.73
CA PRO A 468 29.78 25.87 6.46
C PRO A 468 29.65 26.06 7.99
N ARG A 469 28.79 26.97 8.44
CA ARG A 469 28.49 27.19 9.88
C ARG A 469 27.84 25.98 10.55
N TRP A 470 27.24 25.08 9.78
CA TRP A 470 26.61 23.86 10.28
C TRP A 470 27.61 22.73 10.52
N VAL A 471 28.73 22.73 9.79
CA VAL A 471 29.72 21.63 9.76
C VAL A 471 30.19 21.27 11.16
N THR A 472 30.72 22.24 11.92
CA THR A 472 31.28 21.98 13.26
C THR A 472 30.23 21.45 14.22
N ARG A 473 29.04 22.06 14.25
CA ARG A 473 27.93 21.62 15.11
C ARG A 473 27.45 20.22 14.73
N PHE A 474 27.31 19.97 13.43
CA PHE A 474 26.86 18.68 12.91
C PHE A 474 27.83 17.57 13.31
N PHE A 475 29.12 17.73 12.99
CA PHE A 475 30.12 16.72 13.29
C PHE A 475 30.39 16.60 14.79
N ALA A 476 30.37 17.68 15.57
CA ALA A 476 30.51 17.58 17.02
C ALA A 476 29.41 16.70 17.64
N ALA A 477 28.15 16.91 17.27
CA ALA A 477 27.05 16.08 17.76
C ALA A 477 27.12 14.63 17.24
N ALA A 478 27.44 14.44 15.95
CA ALA A 478 27.62 13.12 15.37
C ALA A 478 28.74 12.32 16.08
N THR A 479 29.88 12.97 16.34
CA THR A 479 31.01 12.38 17.07
C THR A 479 30.61 12.04 18.51
N VAL A 480 29.98 12.95 19.25
CA VAL A 480 29.53 12.67 20.63
C VAL A 480 28.57 11.48 20.65
N THR A 481 27.57 11.45 19.77
CA THR A 481 26.63 10.32 19.68
C THR A 481 27.33 9.02 19.33
N ALA A 482 28.23 9.03 18.34
CA ALA A 482 29.00 7.85 17.97
C ALA A 482 29.90 7.36 19.09
N SER A 483 30.61 8.27 19.78
CA SER A 483 31.46 7.92 20.92
C SER A 483 30.68 7.31 22.08
N VAL A 484 29.48 7.82 22.38
CA VAL A 484 28.62 7.26 23.44
C VAL A 484 28.20 5.84 23.10
N ILE A 485 27.66 5.62 21.90
CA ILE A 485 27.19 4.29 21.44
C ILE A 485 28.37 3.30 21.38
N VAL A 486 29.51 3.73 20.83
CA VAL A 486 30.67 2.85 20.65
C VAL A 486 31.46 2.64 21.95
N SER A 487 31.23 3.45 23.00
CA SER A 487 31.99 3.40 24.25
C SER A 487 32.12 2.01 24.89
N PRO A 488 31.10 1.12 24.91
CA PRO A 488 31.25 -0.21 25.49
C PRO A 488 32.35 -1.04 24.80
N PHE A 489 32.51 -0.85 23.48
CA PHE A 489 33.50 -1.56 22.68
C PHE A 489 34.91 -1.00 22.93
N TRP A 490 35.05 0.31 23.07
CA TRP A 490 36.36 0.92 23.33
C TRP A 490 36.86 0.61 24.75
N LEU A 491 35.96 0.70 25.74
CA LEU A 491 36.27 0.38 27.13
C LEU A 491 36.63 -1.10 27.32
N ALA A 492 36.05 -1.99 26.50
CA ALA A 492 36.39 -3.41 26.48
C ALA A 492 37.63 -3.74 25.62
N GLY A 493 38.35 -2.75 25.09
CA GLY A 493 39.51 -2.97 24.20
C GLY A 493 39.16 -3.55 22.82
N ALA A 494 37.88 -3.54 22.46
CA ALA A 494 37.30 -4.21 21.30
C ALA A 494 36.85 -3.25 20.18
N GLY A 495 37.38 -2.01 20.15
CA GLY A 495 37.02 -1.00 19.14
C GLY A 495 37.24 -1.45 17.68
N GLY A 496 38.17 -2.38 17.46
CA GLY A 496 38.38 -3.01 16.15
C GLY A 496 37.17 -3.79 15.62
N ILE A 497 36.28 -4.29 16.48
CA ILE A 497 35.02 -4.95 16.06
C ILE A 497 34.16 -3.96 15.27
N VAL A 498 34.00 -2.74 15.78
CA VAL A 498 33.17 -1.71 15.15
C VAL A 498 33.69 -1.37 13.76
N LEU A 499 35.01 -1.20 13.62
CA LEU A 499 35.63 -0.95 12.31
C LEU A 499 35.42 -2.11 11.33
N ARG A 500 35.52 -3.36 11.80
CA ARG A 500 35.28 -4.55 10.96
C ARG A 500 33.87 -4.61 10.42
N VAL A 501 32.84 -4.27 11.22
CA VAL A 501 31.44 -4.26 10.75
C VAL A 501 31.26 -3.37 9.52
N TYR A 502 31.89 -2.20 9.49
CA TYR A 502 31.80 -1.32 8.32
C TYR A 502 32.70 -1.77 7.17
N ARG A 503 33.95 -2.15 7.46
CA ARG A 503 34.92 -2.58 6.44
C ARG A 503 34.44 -3.83 5.69
N ASP A 504 33.89 -4.79 6.43
CA ASP A 504 33.51 -6.10 5.92
C ASP A 504 32.01 -6.14 5.52
N SER A 505 31.29 -5.00 5.59
CA SER A 505 29.88 -4.91 5.18
C SER A 505 29.65 -5.14 3.69
N VAL A 506 30.62 -4.73 2.87
CA VAL A 506 30.65 -4.98 1.42
C VAL A 506 31.50 -6.23 1.18
N GLY A 507 30.99 -7.16 0.38
CA GLY A 507 31.62 -8.45 0.14
C GLY A 507 31.22 -9.50 1.16
N TYR A 508 30.29 -9.18 2.07
CA TYR A 508 29.72 -10.17 2.98
C TYR A 508 28.78 -11.13 2.25
N TYR A 509 27.97 -10.61 1.31
CA TYR A 509 27.07 -11.39 0.48
C TYR A 509 27.45 -11.18 -0.98
N THR A 510 28.48 -11.89 -1.46
CA THR A 510 29.07 -11.70 -2.81
C THR A 510 28.15 -12.05 -3.99
N ALA A 511 26.84 -12.09 -3.81
CA ALA A 511 25.88 -12.29 -4.88
C ALA A 511 25.58 -10.96 -5.59
N VAL A 512 25.33 -11.01 -6.90
CA VAL A 512 24.97 -9.82 -7.69
C VAL A 512 23.70 -9.13 -7.16
N THR A 513 22.76 -9.90 -6.59
CA THR A 513 21.60 -9.41 -5.84
C THR A 513 21.09 -10.52 -4.94
N MET A 514 20.57 -10.18 -3.76
CA MET A 514 20.01 -11.11 -2.78
C MET A 514 18.49 -10.96 -2.77
N ASN A 515 17.81 -11.51 -3.78
CA ASN A 515 16.37 -11.38 -3.98
C ASN A 515 15.83 -9.94 -4.15
N ALA A 516 16.67 -8.91 -4.25
CA ALA A 516 16.20 -7.58 -4.62
C ALA A 516 15.79 -7.54 -6.09
N TYR A 517 14.55 -7.17 -6.37
CA TYR A 517 14.00 -6.96 -7.71
C TYR A 517 14.50 -5.61 -8.26
N ASN A 518 15.81 -5.53 -8.43
CA ASN A 518 16.56 -4.36 -8.87
C ASN A 518 17.12 -4.55 -10.29
N LEU A 519 18.04 -3.68 -10.72
CA LEU A 519 18.64 -3.76 -12.05
C LEU A 519 19.24 -5.15 -12.31
N TRP A 520 19.95 -5.70 -11.33
CA TRP A 520 20.65 -6.97 -11.45
C TRP A 520 19.70 -8.14 -11.62
N TRP A 521 18.58 -8.16 -10.90
CA TRP A 521 17.55 -9.20 -11.07
C TRP A 521 16.90 -9.17 -12.46
N ALA A 522 16.81 -7.99 -13.10
CA ALA A 522 16.28 -7.88 -14.46
C ALA A 522 17.19 -8.58 -15.49
N PHE A 523 18.51 -8.59 -15.25
CA PHE A 523 19.50 -9.25 -16.12
C PHE A 523 19.79 -10.69 -15.71
N PHE A 524 19.80 -10.98 -14.41
CA PHE A 524 20.13 -12.27 -13.82
C PHE A 524 18.99 -12.74 -12.89
N PRO A 525 17.84 -13.18 -13.44
CA PRO A 525 16.73 -13.66 -12.62
C PRO A 525 17.12 -14.92 -11.85
N GLY A 526 16.78 -14.98 -10.56
CA GLY A 526 17.12 -16.14 -9.72
C GLY A 526 18.61 -16.24 -9.42
N SER A 527 19.22 -15.12 -9.02
CA SER A 527 20.67 -14.83 -8.83
C SER A 527 21.54 -15.83 -8.06
N ALA A 528 21.03 -17.00 -7.69
CA ALA A 528 21.81 -18.15 -7.28
C ALA A 528 22.91 -18.45 -8.33
N GLY A 529 24.17 -18.34 -7.90
CA GLY A 529 25.33 -18.68 -8.72
C GLY A 529 25.99 -17.51 -9.46
N HIS A 530 25.43 -16.29 -9.43
CA HIS A 530 26.07 -15.11 -10.00
C HIS A 530 26.76 -14.28 -8.92
N SER A 531 28.09 -14.25 -8.98
CA SER A 531 28.90 -13.46 -8.07
C SER A 531 28.92 -12.01 -8.52
N ASP A 532 28.93 -11.07 -7.59
CA ASP A 532 29.12 -9.66 -7.93
C ASP A 532 30.58 -9.32 -8.30
N LEU A 533 31.48 -10.29 -8.12
CA LEU A 533 32.85 -10.27 -8.62
C LEU A 533 32.97 -10.76 -10.07
N ASP A 534 31.91 -11.37 -10.62
CA ASP A 534 31.86 -11.75 -12.04
C ASP A 534 32.02 -10.49 -12.92
N ARG A 535 32.68 -10.64 -14.06
CA ARG A 535 33.08 -9.51 -14.91
C ARG A 535 32.20 -9.39 -16.15
N LEU A 536 31.85 -8.15 -16.47
CA LEU A 536 31.30 -7.84 -17.79
C LEU A 536 32.44 -7.83 -18.82
N ALA A 537 32.36 -8.72 -19.82
CA ALA A 537 33.34 -8.86 -20.89
C ALA A 537 34.79 -9.00 -20.38
N ASP A 538 34.98 -9.71 -19.26
CA ASP A 538 36.27 -9.92 -18.58
C ASP A 538 37.01 -8.67 -18.10
N ILE A 539 36.40 -7.48 -18.23
CA ILE A 539 37.05 -6.20 -17.92
C ILE A 539 36.69 -5.71 -16.52
N LEU A 540 35.38 -5.52 -16.23
CA LEU A 540 34.94 -4.82 -15.02
C LEU A 540 33.98 -5.69 -14.19
N PRO A 541 34.26 -5.94 -12.91
CA PRO A 541 33.34 -6.66 -12.02
C PRO A 541 31.99 -5.95 -11.90
N TYR A 542 30.90 -6.71 -11.76
CA TYR A 542 29.55 -6.16 -11.58
C TYR A 542 29.46 -5.21 -10.37
N ARG A 543 30.20 -5.48 -9.29
CA ARG A 543 30.33 -4.59 -8.13
C ARG A 543 30.76 -3.16 -8.52
N TRP A 544 31.81 -3.04 -9.34
CA TRP A 544 32.31 -1.73 -9.78
C TRP A 544 31.34 -1.04 -10.75
N ILE A 545 30.67 -1.81 -11.60
CA ILE A 545 29.60 -1.28 -12.45
C ILE A 545 28.47 -0.70 -11.57
N GLY A 546 28.08 -1.42 -10.51
CA GLY A 546 27.09 -0.94 -9.56
C GLY A 546 27.49 0.36 -8.88
N TYR A 547 28.75 0.47 -8.41
CA TYR A 547 29.26 1.72 -7.85
C TYR A 547 29.23 2.88 -8.83
N CYS A 548 29.65 2.67 -10.07
CA CYS A 548 29.61 3.70 -11.11
C CYS A 548 28.17 4.14 -11.39
N LEU A 549 27.23 3.21 -11.54
CA LEU A 549 25.81 3.50 -11.79
C LEU A 549 25.17 4.24 -10.60
N PHE A 550 25.47 3.83 -9.37
CA PHE A 550 25.01 4.53 -8.17
C PHE A 550 25.61 5.94 -8.09
N ALA A 551 26.92 6.11 -8.33
CA ALA A 551 27.56 7.42 -8.28
C ALA A 551 26.97 8.38 -9.34
N ILE A 552 26.80 7.92 -10.58
CA ILE A 552 26.21 8.71 -11.66
C ILE A 552 24.76 9.09 -11.32
N SER A 553 23.95 8.12 -10.88
CA SER A 553 22.56 8.38 -10.52
C SER A 553 22.42 9.30 -9.30
N ALA A 554 23.28 9.15 -8.28
CA ALA A 554 23.33 10.05 -7.14
C ALA A 554 23.69 11.47 -7.55
N ILE A 555 24.67 11.67 -8.44
CA ILE A 555 25.01 12.98 -9.00
C ILE A 555 23.79 13.58 -9.72
N VAL A 556 23.14 12.82 -10.60
CA VAL A 556 21.93 13.27 -11.32
C VAL A 556 20.83 13.70 -10.35
N VAL A 557 20.57 12.90 -9.32
CA VAL A 557 19.57 13.19 -8.28
C VAL A 557 19.94 14.44 -7.48
N LEU A 558 21.21 14.62 -7.12
CA LEU A 558 21.69 15.80 -6.38
C LEU A 558 21.62 17.08 -7.23
N LEU A 559 21.79 17.00 -8.55
CA LEU A 559 21.60 18.14 -9.45
C LEU A 559 20.15 18.65 -9.49
N LEU A 560 19.18 17.81 -9.10
CA LEU A 560 17.78 18.23 -8.94
C LEU A 560 17.59 19.19 -7.77
N LEU A 561 18.49 19.15 -6.78
CA LEU A 561 18.53 20.14 -5.73
C LEU A 561 18.84 21.50 -6.36
N GLN A 562 18.08 22.53 -5.99
CA GLN A 562 18.24 23.86 -6.55
C GLN A 562 18.81 24.85 -5.54
N PRO A 563 19.46 25.94 -6.00
CA PRO A 563 19.88 27.03 -5.13
C PRO A 563 18.77 27.62 -4.28
N SER A 564 17.56 27.63 -4.82
CA SER A 564 16.35 28.05 -4.13
C SER A 564 16.04 27.19 -2.90
N VAL A 565 16.33 25.89 -2.94
CA VAL A 565 16.05 24.90 -1.89
C VAL A 565 17.16 24.87 -0.86
N TRP A 566 18.43 24.69 -1.27
CA TRP A 566 19.52 24.61 -0.31
C TRP A 566 19.80 25.94 0.40
N ARG A 567 19.52 27.11 -0.18
CA ARG A 567 19.64 28.39 0.55
C ARG A 567 18.51 28.64 1.54
N LYS A 568 17.35 28.00 1.36
CA LYS A 568 16.13 28.20 2.17
C LYS A 568 15.60 26.87 2.69
N VAL A 569 16.49 26.08 3.29
CA VAL A 569 16.18 24.74 3.82
C VAL A 569 15.13 24.78 4.95
N THR A 570 14.97 25.94 5.60
CA THR A 570 13.94 26.16 6.63
C THR A 570 12.60 26.62 6.06
N ASP A 571 12.52 27.03 4.79
CA ASP A 571 11.26 27.40 4.12
C ASP A 571 10.44 26.12 3.84
N PRO A 572 9.27 25.93 4.48
CA PRO A 572 8.47 24.72 4.31
C PRO A 572 8.06 24.43 2.87
N LYS A 573 7.86 25.46 2.04
CA LYS A 573 7.44 25.25 0.65
C LYS A 573 8.56 24.63 -0.19
N ARG A 574 9.81 24.89 0.16
CA ARG A 574 11.00 24.49 -0.61
C ARG A 574 11.66 23.24 -0.02
N SER A 575 11.71 23.14 1.29
CA SER A 575 12.33 22.03 2.03
C SER A 575 11.63 20.70 1.82
N PHE A 576 10.36 20.73 1.39
CA PHE A 576 9.62 19.57 0.92
C PHE A 576 10.41 18.72 -0.09
N LEU A 577 11.19 19.33 -1.00
CA LEU A 577 11.92 18.60 -2.05
C LEU A 577 13.08 17.74 -1.53
N LEU A 578 13.56 17.98 -0.30
CA LEU A 578 14.65 17.17 0.29
C LEU A 578 14.24 15.71 0.49
N PHE A 579 12.97 15.46 0.79
CA PHE A 579 12.43 14.13 1.05
C PHE A 579 12.35 13.25 -0.20
N PRO A 580 11.71 13.66 -1.31
CA PRO A 580 11.74 12.87 -2.54
C PRO A 580 13.15 12.75 -3.15
N ILE A 581 14.04 13.74 -2.95
CA ILE A 581 15.46 13.61 -3.35
C ILE A 581 16.15 12.52 -2.52
N ALA A 582 15.96 12.52 -1.19
CA ALA A 582 16.48 11.45 -0.33
C ALA A 582 15.88 10.08 -0.66
N ALA A 583 14.59 10.02 -1.00
CA ALA A 583 13.93 8.80 -1.46
C ALA A 583 14.53 8.28 -2.76
N LEU A 584 14.85 9.17 -3.71
CA LEU A 584 15.54 8.82 -4.95
C LEU A 584 16.97 8.31 -4.69
N LEU A 585 17.68 8.86 -3.70
CA LEU A 585 19.00 8.33 -3.31
C LEU A 585 18.88 6.92 -2.70
N ALA A 586 17.91 6.69 -1.80
CA ALA A 586 17.65 5.35 -1.26
C ALA A 586 17.26 4.36 -2.37
N TYR A 587 16.45 4.81 -3.33
CA TYR A 587 16.01 3.99 -4.44
C TYR A 587 17.15 3.70 -5.43
N ALA A 588 18.00 4.68 -5.74
CA ALA A 588 19.21 4.47 -6.53
C ALA A 588 20.18 3.48 -5.85
N PHE A 589 20.33 3.60 -4.52
CA PHE A 589 21.13 2.68 -3.71
C PHE A 589 20.65 1.23 -3.87
N PHE A 590 19.34 1.00 -3.70
CA PHE A 590 18.71 -0.30 -3.91
C PHE A 590 18.81 -0.80 -5.38
N LEU A 591 18.60 0.10 -6.34
CA LEU A 591 18.41 -0.26 -7.74
C LEU A 591 19.72 -0.65 -8.43
N PHE A 592 20.82 0.06 -8.11
CA PHE A 592 22.06 -0.02 -8.89
C PHE A 592 23.20 -0.75 -8.18
N LEU A 593 23.24 -0.80 -6.85
CA LEU A 593 24.30 -1.54 -6.14
C LEU A 593 24.07 -3.05 -6.20
N THR A 594 25.15 -3.81 -6.15
CA THR A 594 25.13 -5.27 -5.95
C THR A 594 24.96 -5.61 -4.47
N GLU A 595 24.80 -6.90 -4.13
CA GLU A 595 24.61 -7.38 -2.74
C GLU A 595 23.36 -6.81 -2.04
N MET A 596 22.39 -6.29 -2.80
CA MET A 596 21.18 -5.69 -2.24
C MET A 596 20.13 -6.75 -1.88
N HIS A 597 19.51 -6.60 -0.72
CA HIS A 597 18.38 -7.43 -0.27
C HIS A 597 17.02 -6.85 -0.67
N GLU A 598 16.01 -7.72 -0.77
CA GLU A 598 14.61 -7.43 -1.09
C GLU A 598 13.98 -6.30 -0.26
N ARG A 599 14.48 -6.07 0.97
CA ARG A 599 13.99 -5.08 1.93
C ARG A 599 14.68 -3.72 1.89
N TYR A 600 15.80 -3.57 1.17
CA TYR A 600 16.62 -2.36 1.24
C TYR A 600 15.97 -1.10 0.61
N LEU A 601 14.82 -1.25 -0.05
CA LEU A 601 14.02 -0.11 -0.55
C LEU A 601 13.13 0.52 0.53
N PHE A 602 13.05 -0.05 1.75
CA PHE A 602 12.18 0.44 2.83
C PHE A 602 12.22 1.96 3.07
N PRO A 603 13.38 2.66 3.12
CA PRO A 603 13.42 4.10 3.41
C PRO A 603 12.65 4.94 2.40
N ALA A 604 12.55 4.47 1.15
CA ALA A 604 11.79 5.16 0.11
C ALA A 604 10.28 5.21 0.41
N MET A 605 9.74 4.30 1.21
CA MET A 605 8.33 4.31 1.63
C MET A 605 8.02 5.53 2.51
N ALA A 606 8.92 5.87 3.43
CA ALA A 606 8.77 7.03 4.31
C ALA A 606 9.15 8.34 3.59
N LEU A 607 10.32 8.36 2.98
CA LEU A 607 10.88 9.56 2.33
C LEU A 607 10.12 9.95 1.06
N GLY A 608 9.56 8.98 0.34
CA GLY A 608 8.80 9.18 -0.89
C GLY A 608 7.34 9.57 -0.66
N LEU A 609 6.78 9.31 0.53
CA LEU A 609 5.38 9.60 0.87
C LEU A 609 4.90 11.01 0.45
N PRO A 610 5.69 12.09 0.59
CA PRO A 610 5.25 13.41 0.20
C PRO A 610 4.87 13.53 -1.30
N LEU A 611 5.39 12.66 -2.19
CA LEU A 611 5.03 12.60 -3.61
C LEU A 611 3.55 12.28 -3.84
N LEU A 612 2.88 11.58 -2.91
CA LEU A 612 1.43 11.36 -2.98
C LEU A 612 0.62 12.65 -3.09
N PHE A 613 1.16 13.76 -2.60
CA PHE A 613 0.45 15.01 -2.51
C PHE A 613 0.86 16.03 -3.59
N THR A 614 1.79 15.70 -4.50
CA THR A 614 2.26 16.62 -5.55
C THR A 614 1.39 16.65 -6.81
N GLY A 615 0.49 15.67 -6.96
CA GLY A 615 -0.42 15.55 -8.10
C GLY A 615 -0.66 14.08 -8.46
N ILE A 616 -1.45 13.84 -9.51
CA ILE A 616 -1.80 12.47 -9.94
C ILE A 616 -0.56 11.65 -10.36
N VAL A 617 0.43 12.30 -10.99
CA VAL A 617 1.67 11.65 -11.43
C VAL A 617 2.51 11.23 -10.23
N GLY A 618 2.79 12.15 -9.31
CA GLY A 618 3.53 11.82 -8.08
C GLY A 618 2.84 10.74 -7.25
N ALA A 619 1.51 10.78 -7.15
CA ALA A 619 0.73 9.75 -6.46
C ALA A 619 0.82 8.38 -7.15
N ALA A 620 0.69 8.34 -8.47
CA ALA A 620 0.84 7.11 -9.25
C ALA A 620 2.25 6.52 -9.10
N LEU A 621 3.29 7.35 -9.20
CA LEU A 621 4.67 6.91 -9.07
C LEU A 621 4.98 6.36 -7.68
N TYR A 622 4.61 7.06 -6.61
CA TYR A 622 4.79 6.54 -5.25
C TYR A 622 4.04 5.21 -5.06
N THR A 623 2.81 5.11 -5.56
CA THR A 623 2.00 3.89 -5.47
C THR A 623 2.66 2.73 -6.22
N LEU A 624 3.20 2.97 -7.42
CA LEU A 624 3.92 1.95 -8.19
C LEU A 624 5.19 1.48 -7.49
N VAL A 625 5.99 2.39 -6.91
CA VAL A 625 7.16 2.01 -6.10
C VAL A 625 6.73 1.18 -4.89
N SER A 626 5.64 1.56 -4.22
CA SER A 626 5.11 0.88 -3.04
C SER A 626 4.60 -0.54 -3.35
N ILE A 627 3.88 -0.71 -4.47
CA ILE A 627 3.41 -2.01 -4.95
C ILE A 627 4.60 -2.88 -5.36
N GLY A 628 5.55 -2.32 -6.12
CA GLY A 628 6.76 -3.05 -6.53
C GLY A 628 7.55 -3.55 -5.33
N TYR A 629 7.73 -2.69 -4.32
CA TYR A 629 8.39 -3.05 -3.06
C TYR A 629 7.64 -4.16 -2.30
N LEU A 630 6.31 -4.05 -2.17
CA LEU A 630 5.50 -5.10 -1.54
C LEU A 630 5.63 -6.44 -2.28
N LEU A 631 5.55 -6.42 -3.61
CA LEU A 631 5.73 -7.62 -4.43
C LEU A 631 7.14 -8.21 -4.27
N ASN A 632 8.16 -7.37 -4.13
CA ASN A 632 9.52 -7.84 -3.85
C ASN A 632 9.61 -8.62 -2.53
N LEU A 633 8.99 -8.10 -1.47
CA LEU A 633 8.95 -8.76 -0.17
C LEU A 633 8.19 -10.10 -0.25
N LEU A 634 6.98 -10.08 -0.82
CA LEU A 634 6.10 -11.27 -0.94
C LEU A 634 6.69 -12.38 -1.82
N GLY A 635 7.46 -12.00 -2.84
CA GLY A 635 8.11 -12.96 -3.71
C GLY A 635 9.34 -13.64 -3.10
N THR A 636 9.84 -13.11 -1.97
CA THR A 636 10.97 -13.71 -1.23
C THR A 636 10.49 -14.50 -0.03
N VAL A 637 9.65 -13.87 0.80
CA VAL A 637 8.94 -14.54 1.89
C VAL A 637 7.48 -14.42 1.55
N SER A 638 6.88 -15.52 1.12
CA SER A 638 5.45 -15.50 0.85
C SER A 638 4.67 -15.46 2.16
N PHE A 639 3.71 -14.57 2.22
CA PHE A 639 2.84 -14.41 3.36
C PHE A 639 1.80 -15.53 3.45
N GLU A 640 1.23 -15.92 2.32
CA GLU A 640 0.03 -16.73 2.23
C GLU A 640 0.02 -17.66 1.02
N ALA A 641 -1.02 -18.47 0.87
CA ALA A 641 -1.16 -19.34 -0.29
C ALA A 641 -1.39 -18.56 -1.60
N TRP A 642 -2.02 -17.38 -1.53
CA TRP A 642 -2.40 -16.61 -2.73
C TRP A 642 -1.20 -15.95 -3.40
N ASP A 643 -0.24 -15.42 -2.65
CA ASP A 643 0.97 -14.82 -3.20
C ASP A 643 1.95 -15.90 -3.65
N ARG A 644 2.05 -17.03 -2.94
CA ARG A 644 2.71 -18.23 -3.49
C ARG A 644 2.12 -18.62 -4.84
N ALA A 645 0.79 -18.69 -4.92
CA ALA A 645 0.09 -19.01 -6.16
C ALA A 645 0.32 -17.94 -7.25
N LEU A 646 0.37 -16.65 -6.89
CA LEU A 646 0.66 -15.56 -7.83
C LEU A 646 2.04 -15.72 -8.46
N PHE A 647 3.07 -15.94 -7.65
CA PHE A 647 4.44 -16.12 -8.14
C PHE A 647 4.62 -17.45 -8.89
N ALA A 648 3.88 -18.50 -8.52
CA ALA A 648 3.84 -19.76 -9.28
C ALA A 648 3.13 -19.61 -10.64
N ALA A 649 2.02 -18.88 -10.70
CA ALA A 649 1.25 -18.65 -11.92
C ALA A 649 1.96 -17.68 -12.88
N LEU A 650 2.76 -16.76 -12.36
CA LEU A 650 3.53 -15.78 -13.14
C LEU A 650 5.02 -15.86 -12.76
N PRO A 651 5.77 -16.87 -13.24
CA PRO A 651 7.19 -17.02 -12.90
C PRO A 651 8.06 -15.82 -13.32
N SER A 652 7.62 -15.06 -14.34
CA SER A 652 8.30 -13.85 -14.82
C SER A 652 7.97 -12.60 -13.99
N LEU A 653 7.05 -12.66 -13.02
CA LEU A 653 6.58 -11.50 -12.26
C LEU A 653 7.73 -10.77 -11.56
N ALA A 654 8.63 -11.51 -10.92
CA ALA A 654 9.79 -10.91 -10.25
C ALA A 654 10.68 -10.09 -11.21
N ARG A 655 10.93 -10.63 -12.41
CA ARG A 655 11.69 -9.93 -13.46
C ARG A 655 10.92 -8.73 -14.01
N ILE A 656 9.61 -8.85 -14.18
CA ILE A 656 8.75 -7.74 -14.62
C ILE A 656 8.80 -6.61 -13.58
N VAL A 657 8.67 -6.91 -12.29
CA VAL A 657 8.75 -5.93 -11.20
C VAL A 657 10.12 -5.25 -11.20
N ALA A 658 11.21 -5.99 -11.40
CA ALA A 658 12.56 -5.44 -11.53
C ALA A 658 12.68 -4.43 -12.70
N VAL A 659 12.17 -4.79 -13.89
CA VAL A 659 12.16 -3.88 -15.05
C VAL A 659 11.28 -2.65 -14.79
N VAL A 660 10.13 -2.83 -14.15
CA VAL A 660 9.24 -1.74 -13.76
C VAL A 660 9.93 -0.79 -12.78
N HIS A 661 10.70 -1.29 -11.81
CA HIS A 661 11.47 -0.45 -10.89
C HIS A 661 12.43 0.49 -11.64
N ILE A 662 13.14 0.00 -12.67
CA ILE A 662 14.04 0.82 -13.49
C ILE A 662 13.27 1.96 -14.19
N ILE A 663 12.14 1.63 -14.82
CA ILE A 663 11.31 2.62 -15.53
C ILE A 663 10.76 3.64 -14.54
N VAL A 664 10.16 3.18 -13.44
CA VAL A 664 9.57 4.04 -12.41
C VAL A 664 10.62 4.93 -11.77
N PHE A 665 11.85 4.46 -11.54
CA PHE A 665 12.94 5.30 -11.04
C PHE A 665 13.22 6.49 -11.96
N VAL A 666 13.34 6.26 -13.27
CA VAL A 666 13.54 7.34 -14.25
C VAL A 666 12.37 8.31 -14.24
N LEU A 667 11.13 7.81 -14.19
CA LEU A 667 9.95 8.66 -14.11
C LEU A 667 9.90 9.49 -12.82
N CYS A 668 10.32 8.93 -11.69
CA CYS A 668 10.46 9.67 -10.43
C CYS A 668 11.51 10.77 -10.53
N VAL A 669 12.67 10.52 -11.16
CA VAL A 669 13.69 11.55 -11.43
C VAL A 669 13.11 12.69 -12.26
N LEU A 670 12.37 12.37 -13.33
CA LEU A 670 11.73 13.37 -14.19
C LEU A 670 10.67 14.18 -13.44
N GLU A 671 9.80 13.53 -12.66
CA GLU A 671 8.76 14.21 -11.89
C GLU A 671 9.35 15.10 -10.79
N VAL A 672 10.37 14.62 -10.06
CA VAL A 672 11.07 15.43 -9.06
C VAL A 672 11.82 16.60 -9.71
N GLY A 673 12.41 16.41 -10.89
CA GLY A 673 13.02 17.48 -11.66
C GLY A 673 12.02 18.52 -12.19
N ARG A 674 10.79 18.10 -12.52
CA ARG A 674 9.67 19.02 -12.82
C ARG A 674 9.25 19.81 -11.59
N LEU A 675 9.13 19.14 -10.44
CA LEU A 675 8.77 19.77 -9.16
C LEU A 675 9.86 20.73 -8.66
N SER A 676 11.13 20.43 -8.93
CA SER A 676 12.22 21.35 -8.65
C SER A 676 12.23 22.51 -9.66
N GLY A 677 11.70 22.33 -10.87
CA GLY A 677 11.75 23.33 -11.94
C GLY A 677 13.02 23.25 -12.79
N ARG A 678 13.77 22.14 -12.70
CA ARG A 678 14.92 21.83 -13.57
C ARG A 678 14.49 21.32 -14.95
N PHE A 679 13.32 20.70 -15.04
CA PHE A 679 12.77 20.19 -16.30
C PHE A 679 11.50 20.94 -16.68
N SER A 680 11.34 21.24 -17.97
CA SER A 680 10.07 21.76 -18.50
C SER A 680 9.06 20.62 -18.66
N LEU A 681 7.76 20.94 -18.61
CA LEU A 681 6.69 19.98 -18.84
C LEU A 681 6.80 19.35 -20.24
N GLU A 682 7.24 20.12 -21.24
CA GLU A 682 7.47 19.64 -22.60
C GLU A 682 8.61 18.63 -22.70
N SER A 683 9.72 18.85 -21.99
CA SER A 683 10.85 17.91 -21.94
C SER A 683 10.46 16.58 -21.26
N ALA A 684 9.67 16.63 -20.19
CA ALA A 684 9.18 15.42 -19.53
C ALA A 684 8.16 14.66 -20.40
N LEU A 685 7.23 15.37 -21.04
CA LEU A 685 6.22 14.79 -21.91
C LEU A 685 6.80 14.25 -23.22
N SER A 686 7.83 14.88 -23.79
CA SER A 686 8.50 14.37 -25.00
C SER A 686 9.26 13.08 -24.73
N CYS A 687 9.93 12.96 -23.58
CA CYS A 687 10.56 11.72 -23.13
C CYS A 687 9.53 10.60 -22.92
N LEU A 688 8.40 10.89 -22.26
CA LEU A 688 7.30 9.95 -22.08
C LEU A 688 6.68 9.49 -23.41
N ARG A 689 6.46 10.41 -24.36
CA ARG A 689 5.96 10.09 -25.71
C ARG A 689 6.97 9.28 -26.52
N TRP A 690 8.26 9.50 -26.31
CA TRP A 690 9.32 8.73 -26.95
C TRP A 690 9.33 7.29 -26.43
N LEU A 691 9.24 7.10 -25.10
CA LEU A 691 9.12 5.78 -24.47
C LEU A 691 7.85 5.03 -24.92
N SER A 692 6.70 5.71 -24.96
CA SER A 692 5.44 5.08 -25.36
C SER A 692 5.44 4.60 -26.81
N ARG A 693 6.14 5.28 -27.72
CA ARG A 693 6.27 4.87 -29.13
C ARG A 693 7.17 3.65 -29.34
N ARG A 694 8.07 3.36 -28.40
CA ARG A 694 9.01 2.22 -28.46
C ARG A 694 8.48 0.97 -27.76
N LEU A 695 7.63 1.13 -26.74
CA LEU A 695 7.09 0.03 -25.92
C LEU A 695 5.78 -0.55 -26.48
N VAL A 696 5.08 0.15 -27.36
CA VAL A 696 3.92 -0.38 -28.09
C VAL A 696 4.42 -0.83 -29.47
N PRO A 697 4.42 -2.13 -29.81
CA PRO A 697 4.68 -2.58 -31.17
C PRO A 697 3.67 -1.91 -32.09
N ALA A 698 4.14 -1.27 -33.17
CA ALA A 698 3.24 -0.80 -34.20
C ALA A 698 2.37 -1.98 -34.68
N PRO A 699 1.06 -1.80 -34.91
CA PRO A 699 0.26 -2.85 -35.54
C PRO A 699 0.96 -3.24 -36.84
N LEU A 700 1.16 -4.54 -37.04
CA LEU A 700 1.65 -5.09 -38.30
C LEU A 700 0.71 -4.60 -39.41
N SER A 701 1.11 -3.53 -40.10
CA SER A 701 0.38 -3.04 -41.25
C SER A 701 0.58 -4.07 -42.36
N SER A 702 -0.43 -4.89 -42.60
CA SER A 702 -0.57 -5.70 -43.79
C SER A 702 -0.67 -4.78 -45.00
N ARG A 703 0.47 -4.37 -45.57
CA ARG A 703 0.50 -3.82 -46.93
C ARG A 703 0.54 -5.00 -47.90
N PRO A 704 -0.43 -5.12 -48.83
CA PRO A 704 -0.34 -6.12 -49.88
C PRO A 704 0.84 -5.81 -50.78
N LYS A 705 1.64 -6.84 -51.10
CA LYS A 705 2.71 -6.78 -52.08
C LYS A 705 2.10 -6.57 -53.47
N ASN A 706 2.13 -5.34 -53.98
CA ASN A 706 1.84 -5.10 -55.39
C ASN A 706 3.07 -5.49 -56.22
N VAL A 707 2.83 -6.48 -57.07
CA VAL A 707 3.69 -7.02 -58.12
C VAL A 707 4.09 -5.88 -59.08
N ARG A 708 5.39 -5.78 -59.38
CA ARG A 708 5.91 -5.00 -60.51
C ARG A 708 5.79 -5.84 -61.78
N ALA A 709 5.22 -5.25 -62.83
CA ALA A 709 5.44 -5.67 -64.21
C ALA A 709 5.74 -4.40 -65.05
N ASP A 710 6.97 -4.39 -65.56
CA ASP A 710 7.45 -3.94 -66.87
C ASP A 710 7.43 -2.45 -67.29
N ALA A 711 8.63 -2.04 -67.73
CA ALA A 711 9.07 -0.75 -68.25
C ALA A 711 8.80 -0.64 -69.79
N PRO A 712 9.44 0.25 -70.61
CA PRO A 712 10.24 1.47 -70.36
C PRO A 712 9.89 2.65 -71.32
N ALA A 713 10.58 3.81 -71.18
CA ALA A 713 11.30 4.54 -72.25
C ALA A 713 11.39 6.08 -72.08
N ALA A 714 12.63 6.56 -72.06
CA ALA A 714 13.23 7.64 -72.85
C ALA A 714 12.65 9.09 -72.91
N ALA A 715 13.49 10.02 -72.39
CA ALA A 715 14.15 11.13 -73.11
C ALA A 715 13.45 12.49 -73.40
N LYS A 716 14.22 13.56 -73.07
CA LYS A 716 14.34 14.93 -73.65
C LYS A 716 13.33 16.05 -73.26
N ARG A 717 13.82 16.99 -72.43
CA ARG A 717 13.92 18.51 -72.48
C ARG A 717 12.89 19.34 -73.31
N PRO A 718 12.76 20.71 -73.15
CA PRO A 718 13.25 21.69 -72.14
C PRO A 718 12.26 22.86 -71.74
N ARG A 719 12.72 23.71 -70.79
CA ARG A 719 12.50 25.18 -70.57
C ARG A 719 11.10 25.83 -70.75
N ARG A 720 10.68 26.60 -69.73
CA ARG A 720 10.52 28.09 -69.86
C ARG A 720 10.38 28.82 -68.53
N ASP A 721 10.92 30.03 -68.56
CA ASP A 721 11.13 31.03 -67.52
C ASP A 721 9.84 31.65 -66.94
N ARG A 722 9.92 32.14 -65.70
CA ARG A 722 9.47 33.51 -65.40
C ARG A 722 10.17 34.08 -64.14
N TYR A 723 11.03 35.06 -64.39
CA TYR A 723 11.61 35.98 -63.43
C TYR A 723 10.73 37.25 -63.31
N VAL A 724 11.02 38.06 -62.28
CA VAL A 724 10.74 39.52 -62.06
C VAL A 724 9.88 39.74 -60.79
N ARG A 725 10.49 40.11 -59.63
CA ARG A 725 10.87 41.47 -59.12
C ARG A 725 9.62 42.32 -58.79
N THR A 726 9.44 42.95 -57.63
CA THR A 726 10.32 43.90 -56.91
C THR A 726 9.86 44.13 -55.45
N ASN A 727 10.80 44.46 -54.56
CA ASN A 727 10.59 45.16 -53.29
C ASN A 727 10.49 46.68 -53.50
N ALA A 728 9.75 47.36 -52.61
CA ALA A 728 10.01 48.68 -51.99
C ALA A 728 8.75 49.56 -51.89
N VAL A 729 8.25 49.78 -50.66
CA VAL A 729 8.19 51.08 -49.94
C VAL A 729 8.31 50.77 -48.45
#